data_AF-A0A919Z0X0-F1
#
_entry.id   AF-A0A919Z0X0-F1
#
_cell.length_a   1.000
_cell.length_b   1.000
_cell.length_c   1.000
_cell.angle_alpha   90.00
_cell.angle_beta   90.00
_cell.angle_gamma   90.00
#
_symmetry.space_group_name_H-M   'P 1'
#
loop_
_entity.id
_entity.type
_entity.pdbx_description
1 polymer ?
#
loop_
_entity_poly.entity_id
_entity_poly.type
_entity_poly.pdbx_seq_one_letter_code
_entity_poly.pdbx_strand_id
1 'polypeptide(L)'
;MMKKQMAAQPVIDDSIWINVYQDGQPVDRLIAHPDSQPISLPEGMQFTDSFGVYSALTERHYRTPLSIEATLMTDSTNMVLVYEKGQVILNWDRREDLLHVRHPVTGEAFNVPGLGSVPTSRWHQVEWVIAEDVMRLLVNGEERFVLPGNYRGLQGPIGVRTGWQANLRVGTLAVTEFRPAEPRPDETGGQMKDKALVLPGYRPVPHDYSWIGCLMGAMQFYNRYIDESDWLATTGLAFAPVEVARSEEDIDLLRLSDPIKLLGVEVREADKERISDLLAEGVPLMGRLQGQREFMAITGCMGPSLRIESVERGGMTLRMDELSEGGEEPEIYSIHLVDGEEGRNGENSRKRMESAFRWAAEAGGASAHAYAEWLEVIMEPDANPAQHAQIATKWRKAREHAARYLERAMDHAGPSSMEGLREGSRVYQSIAAALREAEGTIAAAVAERPSGHQQPLAEEGWRRKAAEAIRRAAEVERSALEVMRQLADGLGPRTLLKGLRYHGISCMSPFNTYRGITDYYGISCSDAWLRGVTGRPFLFAMHERINVHDFCIPMPERRFIELFGNIGLDIDGVDGASQGDSYRALLRQAWDAARKAIDAGWACFGRSVDFLRGEYSLIHGYDRDGYYTSSWHGPMERAIPWEMYGLGQCPCEPCTARRVNFQDEGPVRTLCRCDACQRNQQKGAMLTPQEEGEVRLYWAKPRPAPSDRLVVREALQLAVEFADPAGKWAQPEVYTGSEAYDVLIHALDKGLYDGWYLGLHANAWQELRCFGWEFLIEAKERFNDPALSSAFDTAIGYAEKLKAAFVKLNEMFPWMQPFGPIPDAERRYAAADLMRSAKQAEMGAIQAYRTLVELL
;
A
#
# COMPACT_ATOMS: atom_id res chain seq x y z
N MET A 1 7.26 40.38 -44.62
CA MET A 1 8.69 40.06 -44.68
C MET A 1 9.33 40.46 -43.37
N MET A 2 9.64 39.49 -42.50
CA MET A 2 10.51 39.53 -41.29
C MET A 2 10.01 38.48 -40.28
N LYS A 3 10.14 37.20 -40.68
CA LYS A 3 10.08 36.01 -39.81
C LYS A 3 10.86 34.91 -40.53
N LYS A 4 12.17 35.08 -40.64
CA LYS A 4 13.15 34.04 -41.01
C LYS A 4 14.54 34.61 -40.71
N GLN A 5 15.36 33.79 -40.04
CA GLN A 5 16.70 34.04 -39.52
C GLN A 5 16.77 34.41 -38.03
N MET A 6 16.44 33.43 -37.18
CA MET A 6 17.39 33.06 -36.14
C MET A 6 17.96 31.71 -36.54
N ALA A 7 19.25 31.72 -36.83
CA ALA A 7 20.04 30.56 -37.18
C ALA A 7 20.01 29.53 -36.05
N ALA A 8 19.98 28.26 -36.42
CA ALA A 8 20.26 27.14 -35.55
C ALA A 8 21.62 27.38 -34.88
N GLN A 9 21.60 27.65 -33.57
CA GLN A 9 22.75 27.38 -32.73
C GLN A 9 22.88 25.85 -32.64
N PRO A 10 24.08 25.28 -32.81
CA PRO A 10 24.29 23.90 -32.43
C PRO A 10 24.07 23.82 -30.92
N VAL A 11 23.11 23.01 -30.48
CA VAL A 11 23.03 22.58 -29.08
C VAL A 11 24.32 21.81 -28.84
N ILE A 12 25.25 22.43 -28.11
CA ILE A 12 26.40 21.72 -27.57
C ILE A 12 25.81 20.81 -26.49
N ASP A 13 25.86 19.49 -26.73
CA ASP A 13 25.47 18.46 -25.78
C ASP A 13 26.54 18.42 -24.66
N ASP A 14 26.47 19.39 -23.73
CA ASP A 14 27.35 19.53 -22.56
C ASP A 14 27.02 18.49 -21.45
N SER A 15 26.19 17.49 -21.74
CA SER A 15 25.82 16.47 -20.77
C SER A 15 26.90 15.39 -20.66
N ILE A 16 27.30 15.05 -19.42
CA ILE A 16 28.21 13.94 -19.15
C ILE A 16 27.36 12.68 -18.95
N TRP A 17 27.68 11.63 -19.70
CA TRP A 17 26.93 10.38 -19.70
C TRP A 17 27.84 9.16 -19.93
N ILE A 18 27.32 7.96 -19.63
CA ILE A 18 27.91 6.68 -20.01
C ILE A 18 26.89 5.80 -20.74
N ASN A 19 27.35 4.82 -21.52
CA ASN A 19 26.46 3.85 -22.16
C ASN A 19 25.80 2.94 -21.12
N VAL A 20 24.52 2.62 -21.37
CA VAL A 20 23.79 1.54 -20.71
C VAL A 20 23.76 0.34 -21.66
N TYR A 21 24.07 -0.84 -21.14
CA TYR A 21 24.21 -2.05 -21.94
C TYR A 21 23.06 -3.03 -21.73
N GLN A 22 22.70 -3.77 -22.78
CA GLN A 22 21.86 -4.97 -22.73
C GLN A 22 22.53 -6.03 -23.62
N ASP A 23 22.79 -7.22 -23.07
CA ASP A 23 23.50 -8.31 -23.77
C ASP A 23 24.84 -7.87 -24.41
N GLY A 24 25.56 -6.98 -23.74
CA GLY A 24 26.85 -6.43 -24.19
C GLY A 24 26.75 -5.39 -25.30
N GLN A 25 25.55 -5.02 -25.75
CA GLN A 25 25.32 -3.95 -26.74
C GLN A 25 24.81 -2.67 -26.05
N PRO A 26 25.26 -1.48 -26.48
CA PRO A 26 24.74 -0.22 -25.96
C PRO A 26 23.29 -0.02 -26.43
N VAL A 27 22.37 0.21 -25.49
CA VAL A 27 20.93 0.37 -25.77
C VAL A 27 20.37 1.72 -25.33
N ASP A 28 21.09 2.46 -24.48
CA ASP A 28 20.64 3.73 -23.90
C ASP A 28 21.82 4.52 -23.29
N ARG A 29 21.55 5.72 -22.77
CA ARG A 29 22.54 6.58 -22.08
C ARG A 29 22.08 6.87 -20.66
N LEU A 30 23.01 6.78 -19.70
CA LEU A 30 22.83 7.24 -18.33
C LEU A 30 23.41 8.64 -18.22
N ILE A 31 22.56 9.65 -18.11
CA ILE A 31 22.92 11.07 -18.16
C ILE A 31 22.96 11.66 -16.76
N ALA A 32 24.10 12.23 -16.37
CA ALA A 32 24.23 12.91 -15.09
C ALA A 32 23.55 14.28 -15.09
N HIS A 33 22.86 14.61 -14.00
CA HIS A 33 22.30 15.94 -13.82
C HIS A 33 23.41 17.00 -13.71
N PRO A 34 23.31 18.17 -14.36
CA PRO A 34 24.38 19.17 -14.33
C PRO A 34 24.77 19.63 -12.91
N ASP A 35 23.79 19.73 -12.00
CA ASP A 35 24.02 20.16 -10.61
C ASP A 35 24.68 19.08 -9.73
N SER A 36 24.86 17.85 -10.23
CA SER A 36 25.67 16.83 -9.54
C SER A 36 27.16 16.93 -9.85
N GLN A 37 27.64 18.07 -10.36
CA GLN A 37 29.06 18.32 -10.69
C GLN A 37 29.76 17.14 -11.41
N PRO A 38 29.17 16.62 -12.50
CA PRO A 38 29.67 15.40 -13.12
C PRO A 38 31.04 15.61 -13.79
N ILE A 39 31.84 14.55 -13.85
CA ILE A 39 33.16 14.50 -14.48
C ILE A 39 33.26 13.18 -15.26
N SER A 40 33.67 13.27 -16.53
CA SER A 40 33.98 12.08 -17.34
C SER A 40 35.34 11.50 -16.95
N LEU A 41 35.40 10.18 -16.81
CA LEU A 41 36.62 9.42 -16.52
C LEU A 41 36.86 8.36 -17.61
N PRO A 42 38.11 7.91 -17.84
CA PRO A 42 38.38 6.81 -18.76
C PRO A 42 37.59 5.53 -18.44
N GLU A 43 37.36 5.27 -17.16
CA GLU A 43 36.67 4.10 -16.65
C GLU A 43 35.14 4.29 -16.45
N GLY A 44 34.58 5.47 -16.79
CA GLY A 44 33.15 5.75 -16.65
C GLY A 44 32.86 7.21 -16.33
N MET A 45 32.08 7.47 -15.27
CA MET A 45 31.84 8.83 -14.78
C MET A 45 31.89 8.93 -13.26
N GLN A 46 32.18 10.12 -12.76
CA GLN A 46 32.04 10.49 -11.36
C GLN A 46 31.06 11.65 -11.24
N PHE A 47 30.28 11.70 -10.16
CA PHE A 47 29.51 12.89 -9.80
C PHE A 47 29.38 13.03 -8.28
N THR A 48 29.10 14.25 -7.85
CA THR A 48 29.08 14.68 -6.44
C THR A 48 27.88 15.58 -6.22
N ASP A 49 27.08 15.28 -5.20
CA ASP A 49 25.89 16.06 -4.90
C ASP A 49 25.94 16.59 -3.46
N SER A 50 25.75 17.91 -3.32
CA SER A 50 25.73 18.56 -2.01
C SER A 50 24.44 18.28 -1.22
N PHE A 51 23.35 17.86 -1.88
CA PHE A 51 22.03 17.69 -1.26
C PHE A 51 21.43 16.28 -1.43
N GLY A 52 22.05 15.44 -2.25
CA GLY A 52 21.63 14.05 -2.52
C GLY A 52 20.32 13.92 -3.29
N VAL A 53 19.91 14.94 -4.04
CA VAL A 53 18.67 15.00 -4.84
C VAL A 53 18.91 14.85 -6.35
N TYR A 54 20.11 15.13 -6.85
CA TYR A 54 20.44 15.10 -8.27
C TYR A 54 20.95 13.72 -8.68
N SER A 55 20.22 13.08 -9.59
CA SER A 55 20.49 11.72 -10.05
C SER A 55 21.06 11.72 -11.47
N ALA A 56 21.87 10.71 -11.80
CA ALA A 56 22.09 10.31 -13.18
C ALA A 56 20.99 9.33 -13.57
N LEU A 57 20.27 9.60 -14.66
CA LEU A 57 19.09 8.82 -15.09
C LEU A 57 19.21 8.38 -16.55
N THR A 58 18.61 7.26 -16.87
CA THR A 58 18.48 6.77 -18.24
C THR A 58 17.51 7.63 -19.05
N GLU A 59 17.72 7.74 -20.37
CA GLU A 59 16.76 8.42 -21.25
C GLU A 59 15.50 7.58 -21.47
N ARG A 60 15.66 6.24 -21.54
CA ARG A 60 14.53 5.32 -21.66
C ARG A 60 13.94 4.98 -20.30
N HIS A 61 12.66 4.62 -20.35
CA HIS A 61 11.97 3.97 -19.25
C HIS A 61 12.02 2.45 -19.45
N TYR A 62 12.29 1.74 -18.37
CA TYR A 62 12.38 0.28 -18.34
C TYR A 62 11.23 -0.27 -17.50
N ARG A 63 10.67 -1.40 -17.92
CA ARG A 63 9.51 -2.02 -17.29
C ARG A 63 9.88 -3.30 -16.54
N THR A 64 9.22 -3.56 -15.41
CA THR A 64 9.28 -4.85 -14.71
C THR A 64 8.58 -5.98 -15.49
N PRO A 65 9.05 -7.23 -15.37
CA PRO A 65 10.24 -7.65 -14.62
C PRO A 65 11.55 -7.23 -15.30
N LEU A 66 12.55 -6.79 -14.51
CA LEU A 66 13.88 -6.44 -15.03
C LEU A 66 15.02 -6.76 -14.04
N SER A 67 16.25 -6.81 -14.53
CA SER A 67 17.46 -6.74 -13.71
C SER A 67 18.27 -5.48 -14.04
N ILE A 68 18.84 -4.85 -13.02
CA ILE A 68 19.73 -3.70 -13.11
C ILE A 68 21.08 -4.12 -12.54
N GLU A 69 22.13 -4.06 -13.35
CA GLU A 69 23.50 -4.40 -12.95
C GLU A 69 24.40 -3.18 -13.06
N ALA A 70 25.06 -2.80 -11.97
CA ALA A 70 25.93 -1.63 -11.92
C ALA A 70 27.28 -1.95 -11.26
N THR A 71 28.35 -1.34 -11.78
CA THR A 71 29.66 -1.33 -11.11
C THR A 71 29.88 0.04 -10.48
N LEU A 72 29.88 0.11 -9.15
CA LEU A 72 29.87 1.38 -8.39
C LEU A 72 31.05 1.46 -7.43
N MET A 73 31.53 2.68 -7.16
CA MET A 73 32.55 2.98 -6.14
C MET A 73 32.25 4.32 -5.47
N THR A 74 32.30 4.38 -4.14
CA THR A 74 32.17 5.61 -3.35
C THR A 74 33.42 5.80 -2.51
N ASP A 75 33.82 7.04 -2.29
CA ASP A 75 34.92 7.38 -1.37
C ASP A 75 34.47 7.44 0.10
N SER A 76 33.17 7.46 0.34
CA SER A 76 32.59 7.63 1.67
C SER A 76 31.24 6.89 1.79
N THR A 77 30.12 7.59 1.60
CA THR A 77 28.76 7.10 1.87
C THR A 77 27.90 7.05 0.62
N ASN A 78 26.71 6.45 0.74
CA ASN A 78 25.57 6.55 -0.17
C ASN A 78 25.85 6.17 -1.63
N MET A 79 26.02 4.88 -1.90
CA MET A 79 25.80 4.35 -3.25
C MET A 79 24.31 4.14 -3.44
N VAL A 80 23.64 4.97 -4.25
CA VAL A 80 22.19 4.86 -4.45
C VAL A 80 21.89 4.38 -5.85
N LEU A 81 21.18 3.25 -5.99
CA LEU A 81 20.46 2.90 -7.20
C LEU A 81 19.02 3.42 -7.09
N VAL A 82 18.45 3.89 -8.20
CA VAL A 82 17.08 4.42 -8.30
C VAL A 82 16.33 3.73 -9.43
N TYR A 83 15.08 3.39 -9.16
CA TYR A 83 14.11 2.93 -10.14
C TYR A 83 12.69 3.25 -9.65
N GLU A 84 11.94 4.05 -10.41
CA GLU A 84 10.64 4.58 -9.97
C GLU A 84 10.73 5.27 -8.59
N LYS A 85 9.85 4.95 -7.64
CA LYS A 85 9.92 5.44 -6.24
C LYS A 85 10.95 4.67 -5.41
N GLY A 86 11.52 3.62 -5.99
CA GLY A 86 12.39 2.67 -5.33
C GLY A 86 13.83 3.14 -5.30
N GLN A 87 14.52 2.75 -4.25
CA GLN A 87 15.92 3.10 -4.03
C GLN A 87 16.61 1.94 -3.34
N VAL A 88 17.88 1.73 -3.65
CA VAL A 88 18.75 0.87 -2.84
C VAL A 88 19.94 1.70 -2.45
N ILE A 89 20.25 1.79 -1.16
CA ILE A 89 21.36 2.57 -0.62
C ILE A 89 22.29 1.68 0.17
N LEU A 90 23.54 1.61 -0.28
CA LEU A 90 24.68 1.03 0.45
C LEU A 90 25.51 2.16 1.09
N ASN A 91 26.17 1.86 2.21
CA ASN A 91 26.83 2.83 3.08
C ASN A 91 25.92 4.02 3.43
N TRP A 92 24.73 3.76 3.98
CA TRP A 92 23.70 4.80 4.14
C TRP A 92 24.02 5.82 5.24
N ASP A 93 24.28 7.07 4.84
CA ASP A 93 24.51 8.24 5.71
C ASP A 93 25.37 7.92 6.96
N ARG A 94 24.91 8.22 8.18
CA ARG A 94 25.64 7.96 9.44
C ARG A 94 25.55 6.50 9.92
N ARG A 95 24.93 5.61 9.15
CA ARG A 95 24.71 4.19 9.45
C ARG A 95 25.17 3.35 8.27
N GLU A 96 26.48 3.36 8.02
CA GLU A 96 27.09 2.65 6.88
C GLU A 96 26.79 1.14 6.89
N ASP A 97 26.54 0.55 8.06
CA ASP A 97 26.14 -0.84 8.24
C ASP A 97 24.72 -1.14 7.75
N LEU A 98 23.88 -0.12 7.59
CA LEU A 98 22.45 -0.26 7.35
C LEU A 98 22.16 -0.24 5.85
N LEU A 99 21.59 -1.34 5.35
CA LEU A 99 21.06 -1.39 3.99
C LEU A 99 19.70 -0.69 3.99
N HIS A 100 19.57 0.41 3.24
CA HIS A 100 18.30 1.12 3.08
C HIS A 100 17.70 0.82 1.72
N VAL A 101 16.50 0.25 1.70
CA VAL A 101 15.79 -0.10 0.47
C VAL A 101 14.44 0.57 0.46
N ARG A 102 14.11 1.32 -0.59
CA ARG A 102 12.76 1.81 -0.85
C ARG A 102 12.07 0.94 -1.88
N HIS A 103 10.86 0.53 -1.58
CA HIS A 103 10.03 -0.28 -2.45
C HIS A 103 9.70 0.51 -3.75
N PRO A 104 10.00 -0.02 -4.95
CA PRO A 104 9.71 0.63 -6.23
C PRO A 104 8.27 1.10 -6.45
N VAL A 105 7.26 0.36 -5.99
CA VAL A 105 5.84 0.76 -6.08
C VAL A 105 5.39 1.77 -5.02
N THR A 106 5.61 1.44 -3.74
CA THR A 106 5.01 2.20 -2.62
C THR A 106 5.91 3.33 -2.14
N GLY A 107 7.22 3.26 -2.42
CA GLY A 107 8.23 4.14 -1.83
C GLY A 107 8.53 3.82 -0.36
N GLU A 108 7.95 2.75 0.18
CA GLU A 108 8.15 2.28 1.56
C GLU A 108 9.62 1.94 1.83
N ALA A 109 10.16 2.41 2.95
CA ALA A 109 11.55 2.19 3.32
C ALA A 109 11.73 0.99 4.25
N PHE A 110 12.68 0.12 3.91
CA PHE A 110 13.17 -1.03 4.65
C PHE A 110 14.60 -0.75 5.06
N ASN A 111 14.91 -0.94 6.34
CA ASN A 111 16.24 -0.71 6.89
C ASN A 111 16.74 -2.04 7.46
N VAL A 112 17.80 -2.61 6.87
CA VAL A 112 18.32 -3.93 7.26
C VAL A 112 19.72 -3.81 7.83
N PRO A 113 19.88 -3.87 9.17
CA PRO A 113 21.19 -3.70 9.81
C PRO A 113 22.18 -4.78 9.40
N GLY A 114 23.46 -4.39 9.29
CA GLY A 114 24.58 -5.30 9.00
C GLY A 114 24.76 -5.66 7.51
N LEU A 115 23.81 -5.32 6.63
CA LEU A 115 23.86 -5.70 5.22
C LEU A 115 24.25 -4.55 4.28
N GLY A 116 24.33 -3.31 4.78
CA GLY A 116 24.55 -2.11 3.97
C GLY A 116 26.01 -1.77 3.68
N SER A 117 26.96 -2.33 4.45
CA SER A 117 28.36 -1.91 4.38
C SER A 117 29.08 -2.50 3.17
N VAL A 118 29.77 -1.63 2.44
CA VAL A 118 30.73 -1.96 1.39
C VAL A 118 32.02 -1.15 1.59
N PRO A 119 33.20 -1.74 1.36
CA PRO A 119 34.47 -1.02 1.46
C PRO A 119 34.54 0.24 0.57
N THR A 120 34.89 1.38 1.16
CA THR A 120 35.12 2.62 0.39
C THR A 120 36.33 2.51 -0.54
N SER A 121 36.33 3.29 -1.61
CA SER A 121 37.40 3.35 -2.62
C SER A 121 37.69 1.99 -3.27
N ARG A 122 36.66 1.14 -3.40
CA ARG A 122 36.69 -0.12 -4.14
C ARG A 122 35.49 -0.24 -5.07
N TRP A 123 35.68 -0.92 -6.18
CA TRP A 123 34.60 -1.26 -7.11
C TRP A 123 33.75 -2.40 -6.54
N HIS A 124 32.44 -2.23 -6.65
CA HIS A 124 31.45 -3.22 -6.24
C HIS A 124 30.48 -3.48 -7.38
N GLN A 125 30.21 -4.75 -7.63
CA GLN A 125 29.15 -5.17 -8.53
C GLN A 125 27.85 -5.22 -7.73
N VAL A 126 26.84 -4.47 -8.16
CA VAL A 126 25.52 -4.45 -7.54
C VAL A 126 24.50 -4.90 -8.57
N GLU A 127 23.74 -5.93 -8.23
CA GLU A 127 22.66 -6.45 -9.06
C GLU A 127 21.34 -6.27 -8.30
N TRP A 128 20.42 -5.55 -8.91
CA TRP A 128 19.08 -5.31 -8.40
C TRP A 128 18.06 -5.94 -9.33
N VAL A 129 17.55 -7.10 -8.93
CA VAL A 129 16.55 -7.85 -9.68
C VAL A 129 15.18 -7.44 -9.16
N ILE A 130 14.34 -6.91 -10.04
CA ILE A 130 12.96 -6.53 -9.74
C ILE A 130 12.07 -7.43 -10.59
N ALA A 131 11.83 -8.63 -10.06
CA ALA A 131 10.83 -9.51 -10.62
C ALA A 131 9.43 -9.03 -10.22
N GLU A 132 8.43 -9.67 -10.76
CA GLU A 132 7.00 -9.37 -10.58
C GLU A 132 6.51 -9.44 -9.13
N ASP A 133 7.00 -10.44 -8.41
CA ASP A 133 6.55 -10.89 -7.10
C ASP A 133 7.65 -10.83 -6.04
N VAL A 134 8.87 -10.49 -6.46
CA VAL A 134 10.02 -10.41 -5.58
C VAL A 134 11.06 -9.42 -6.12
N MET A 135 11.64 -8.67 -5.20
CA MET A 135 12.81 -7.86 -5.44
C MET A 135 13.99 -8.45 -4.69
N ARG A 136 15.13 -8.59 -5.37
CA ARG A 136 16.35 -9.15 -4.80
C ARG A 136 17.51 -8.19 -5.03
N LEU A 137 18.37 -8.06 -4.04
CA LEU A 137 19.60 -7.30 -4.12
C LEU A 137 20.80 -8.21 -3.88
N LEU A 138 21.74 -8.19 -4.81
CA LEU A 138 23.01 -8.87 -4.68
C LEU A 138 24.15 -7.86 -4.75
N VAL A 139 25.18 -8.06 -3.92
CA VAL A 139 26.39 -7.24 -3.89
C VAL A 139 27.60 -8.15 -3.96
N ASN A 140 28.38 -8.03 -5.03
CA ASN A 140 29.51 -8.91 -5.36
C ASN A 140 29.10 -10.41 -5.38
N GLY A 141 27.90 -10.71 -5.89
CA GLY A 141 27.33 -12.06 -5.97
C GLY A 141 26.71 -12.60 -4.67
N GLU A 142 26.78 -11.86 -3.57
CA GLU A 142 26.15 -12.21 -2.29
C GLU A 142 24.75 -11.58 -2.22
N GLU A 143 23.71 -12.39 -2.03
CA GLU A 143 22.34 -11.89 -1.79
C GLU A 143 22.26 -11.22 -0.42
N ARG A 144 21.86 -9.95 -0.42
CA ARG A 144 21.77 -9.12 0.80
C ARG A 144 20.34 -8.73 1.16
N PHE A 145 19.40 -8.87 0.22
CA PHE A 145 18.02 -8.52 0.49
C PHE A 145 17.08 -9.26 -0.46
N VAL A 146 15.95 -9.71 0.09
CA VAL A 146 14.83 -10.27 -0.65
C VAL A 146 13.57 -9.67 -0.07
N LEU A 147 12.73 -9.11 -0.94
CA LEU A 147 11.43 -8.58 -0.56
C LEU A 147 10.38 -9.14 -1.51
N PRO A 148 9.54 -10.08 -1.03
CA PRO A 148 8.32 -10.43 -1.72
C PRO A 148 7.43 -9.18 -1.83
N GLY A 149 6.87 -8.94 -3.00
CA GLY A 149 6.07 -7.75 -3.25
C GLY A 149 5.54 -7.75 -4.67
N ASN A 150 4.47 -7.00 -4.91
CA ASN A 150 3.94 -6.86 -6.26
C ASN A 150 4.61 -5.67 -6.95
N TYR A 151 5.50 -5.92 -7.90
CA TYR A 151 6.23 -4.89 -8.65
C TYR A 151 5.71 -4.70 -10.09
N ARG A 152 4.50 -5.20 -10.37
CA ARG A 152 3.91 -5.21 -11.72
C ARG A 152 3.70 -3.84 -12.32
N GLY A 153 3.98 -3.74 -13.61
CA GLY A 153 3.64 -2.57 -14.42
C GLY A 153 4.41 -1.31 -14.03
N LEU A 154 5.45 -1.45 -13.20
CA LEU A 154 6.40 -0.39 -12.96
C LEU A 154 7.12 -0.08 -14.26
N GLN A 155 7.25 1.20 -14.56
CA GLN A 155 7.91 1.65 -15.77
C GLN A 155 8.54 3.01 -15.53
N GLY A 156 9.86 3.02 -15.36
CA GLY A 156 10.59 4.22 -14.99
C GLY A 156 12.00 4.28 -15.54
N PRO A 157 12.62 5.46 -15.48
CA PRO A 157 14.06 5.55 -15.68
C PRO A 157 14.77 4.76 -14.58
N ILE A 158 15.89 4.17 -14.96
CA ILE A 158 16.86 3.61 -14.02
C ILE A 158 17.91 4.69 -13.76
N GLY A 159 18.53 4.67 -12.60
CA GLY A 159 19.69 5.51 -12.42
C GLY A 159 20.44 5.27 -11.14
N VAL A 160 21.30 6.25 -10.86
CA VAL A 160 22.14 6.27 -9.67
C VAL A 160 22.27 7.69 -9.14
N ARG A 161 22.41 7.81 -7.82
CA ARG A 161 22.71 9.09 -7.16
C ARG A 161 23.64 8.87 -5.96
N THR A 162 24.14 9.97 -5.42
CA THR A 162 25.00 9.97 -4.23
C THR A 162 24.33 10.71 -3.07
N GLY A 163 24.95 10.67 -1.89
CA GLY A 163 24.56 11.43 -0.70
C GLY A 163 25.44 12.65 -0.47
N TRP A 164 25.19 13.34 0.65
CA TRP A 164 25.84 14.63 0.98
C TRP A 164 27.37 14.57 0.82
N GLN A 165 27.88 15.25 -0.22
CA GLN A 165 29.31 15.42 -0.52
C GLN A 165 30.11 14.12 -0.77
N ALA A 166 29.44 13.00 -1.03
CA ALA A 166 30.12 11.75 -1.38
C ALA A 166 30.41 11.69 -2.89
N ASN A 167 31.62 11.27 -3.28
CA ASN A 167 31.98 11.09 -4.67
C ASN A 167 31.57 9.67 -5.12
N LEU A 168 30.55 9.58 -5.97
CA LEU A 168 30.14 8.31 -6.56
C LEU A 168 30.73 8.18 -7.97
N ARG A 169 31.43 7.07 -8.21
CA ARG A 169 31.88 6.65 -9.53
C ARG A 169 31.03 5.50 -10.05
N VAL A 170 30.71 5.58 -11.32
CA VAL A 170 29.94 4.57 -12.06
C VAL A 170 30.81 4.07 -13.19
N GLY A 171 31.15 2.79 -13.16
CA GLY A 171 31.93 2.15 -14.21
C GLY A 171 31.05 1.67 -15.35
N THR A 172 30.11 0.79 -15.04
CA THR A 172 29.15 0.22 -16.01
C THR A 172 27.74 0.25 -15.44
N LEU A 173 26.74 0.36 -16.32
CA LEU A 173 25.34 0.09 -16.04
C LEU A 173 24.78 -0.81 -17.14
N ALA A 174 24.13 -1.90 -16.77
CA ALA A 174 23.44 -2.80 -17.67
C ALA A 174 22.02 -3.07 -17.17
N VAL A 175 21.12 -3.35 -18.12
CA VAL A 175 19.71 -3.62 -17.85
C VAL A 175 19.21 -4.74 -18.75
N THR A 176 18.42 -5.64 -18.17
CA THR A 176 17.72 -6.69 -18.90
C THR A 176 16.23 -6.61 -18.58
N GLU A 177 15.40 -6.23 -19.55
CA GLU A 177 13.93 -6.31 -19.43
C GLU A 177 13.45 -7.72 -19.80
N PHE A 178 12.70 -8.35 -18.89
CA PHE A 178 12.04 -9.61 -19.12
C PHE A 178 10.60 -9.34 -19.59
N ARG A 179 10.43 -8.98 -20.88
CA ARG A 179 9.10 -8.63 -21.43
C ARG A 179 8.18 -9.86 -21.52
N PRO A 180 6.88 -9.76 -21.16
CA PRO A 180 5.85 -10.59 -21.80
C PRO A 180 5.92 -10.27 -23.28
N ALA A 181 6.02 -11.29 -24.14
CA ALA A 181 6.33 -11.01 -25.52
C ALA A 181 5.12 -10.34 -26.20
N GLU A 182 5.36 -9.18 -26.83
CA GLU A 182 4.37 -8.54 -27.69
C GLU A 182 3.98 -9.52 -28.81
N PRO A 183 2.70 -9.57 -29.25
CA PRO A 183 2.29 -10.33 -30.42
C PRO A 183 3.17 -9.95 -31.62
N ARG A 184 4.18 -10.77 -31.92
CA ARG A 184 5.02 -10.56 -33.08
C ARG A 184 4.29 -11.12 -34.30
N PRO A 185 4.03 -10.33 -35.35
CA PRO A 185 3.79 -10.94 -36.65
C PRO A 185 5.05 -11.75 -37.00
N ASP A 186 4.87 -13.02 -37.36
CA ASP A 186 5.98 -13.88 -37.78
C ASP A 186 6.85 -13.15 -38.82
N GLU A 187 8.16 -13.06 -38.58
CA GLU A 187 9.12 -12.28 -39.39
C GLU A 187 9.46 -12.97 -40.73
N THR A 188 8.71 -14.00 -41.12
CA THR A 188 8.80 -14.60 -42.44
C THR A 188 8.04 -13.73 -43.46
N GLY A 189 8.76 -12.83 -44.11
CA GLY A 189 8.23 -11.89 -45.11
C GLY A 189 7.34 -12.57 -46.17
N GLY A 190 6.03 -12.36 -46.06
CA GLY A 190 5.00 -12.81 -46.99
C GLY A 190 3.73 -11.95 -46.87
N GLN A 191 2.97 -11.81 -47.96
CA GLN A 191 1.85 -10.88 -48.12
C GLN A 191 0.77 -10.96 -47.03
N MET A 192 0.14 -9.81 -46.77
CA MET A 192 -0.75 -9.43 -45.66
C MET A 192 -2.07 -10.23 -45.45
N LYS A 193 -2.26 -11.41 -46.04
CA LYS A 193 -3.55 -12.16 -45.94
C LYS A 193 -3.55 -13.41 -45.05
N ASP A 194 -2.39 -13.91 -44.64
CA ASP A 194 -2.27 -15.12 -43.78
C ASP A 194 -1.26 -14.90 -42.63
N LYS A 195 -1.36 -13.81 -41.86
CA LYS A 195 -0.46 -13.58 -40.72
C LYS A 195 -0.87 -14.46 -39.54
N ALA A 196 0.03 -15.34 -39.11
CA ALA A 196 -0.09 -16.04 -37.84
C ALA A 196 -0.09 -15.01 -36.69
N LEU A 197 -1.15 -15.01 -35.89
CA LEU A 197 -1.23 -14.31 -34.61
C LEU A 197 -0.74 -15.25 -33.52
N VAL A 198 0.17 -14.79 -32.67
CA VAL A 198 0.67 -15.53 -31.52
C VAL A 198 0.64 -14.60 -30.32
N LEU A 199 0.34 -15.14 -29.14
CA LEU A 199 0.50 -14.51 -27.83
C LEU A 199 1.79 -15.01 -27.19
N PRO A 200 2.95 -14.46 -27.56
CA PRO A 200 4.20 -14.99 -27.06
C PRO A 200 4.31 -14.68 -25.55
N GLY A 201 4.74 -15.68 -24.78
CA GLY A 201 4.76 -15.61 -23.32
C GLY A 201 3.52 -16.19 -22.62
N TYR A 202 2.40 -16.39 -23.32
CA TYR A 202 1.29 -17.16 -22.76
C TYR A 202 1.55 -18.66 -22.91
N ARG A 203 1.76 -19.35 -21.79
CA ARG A 203 1.91 -20.81 -21.74
C ARG A 203 1.27 -21.37 -20.47
N PRO A 204 0.68 -22.56 -20.53
CA PRO A 204 0.14 -23.18 -19.32
C PRO A 204 1.29 -23.57 -18.38
N VAL A 205 1.09 -23.35 -17.10
CA VAL A 205 2.05 -23.73 -16.04
C VAL A 205 1.81 -25.19 -15.63
N PRO A 206 2.85 -25.98 -15.31
CA PRO A 206 2.67 -27.34 -14.79
C PRO A 206 1.77 -27.36 -13.55
N HIS A 207 0.66 -28.09 -13.60
CA HIS A 207 -0.29 -28.20 -12.50
C HIS A 207 -1.14 -29.48 -12.60
N ASP A 208 -1.59 -29.99 -11.45
CA ASP A 208 -2.42 -31.21 -11.35
C ASP A 208 -3.84 -31.04 -11.96
N TYR A 209 -4.23 -29.79 -12.22
CA TYR A 209 -5.45 -29.38 -12.91
C TYR A 209 -5.08 -28.48 -14.08
N SER A 210 -5.31 -28.96 -15.30
CA SER A 210 -4.88 -28.31 -16.56
C SER A 210 -5.43 -26.90 -16.74
N TRP A 211 -6.70 -26.66 -16.37
CA TRP A 211 -7.32 -25.33 -16.45
C TRP A 211 -6.70 -24.32 -15.48
N ILE A 212 -6.28 -24.74 -14.29
CA ILE A 212 -5.52 -23.86 -13.36
C ILE A 212 -4.16 -23.55 -13.99
N GLY A 213 -3.50 -24.53 -14.61
CA GLY A 213 -2.27 -24.30 -15.37
C GLY A 213 -2.45 -23.24 -16.46
N CYS A 214 -3.56 -23.30 -17.23
CA CYS A 214 -3.93 -22.29 -18.22
C CYS A 214 -4.23 -20.92 -17.61
N LEU A 215 -4.96 -20.85 -16.49
CA LEU A 215 -5.26 -19.59 -15.80
C LEU A 215 -4.02 -18.96 -15.18
N MET A 216 -3.16 -19.74 -14.52
CA MET A 216 -1.87 -19.28 -14.00
C MET A 216 -0.96 -18.82 -15.13
N GLY A 217 -0.97 -19.52 -16.26
CA GLY A 217 -0.28 -19.09 -17.48
C GLY A 217 -0.80 -17.76 -18.02
N ALA A 218 -2.12 -17.56 -18.00
CA ALA A 218 -2.75 -16.32 -18.47
C ALA A 218 -2.47 -15.17 -17.51
N MET A 219 -2.44 -15.46 -16.20
CA MET A 219 -1.98 -14.53 -15.19
C MET A 219 -0.52 -14.15 -15.46
N GLN A 220 0.40 -15.10 -15.64
CA GLN A 220 1.79 -14.80 -15.98
C GLN A 220 1.92 -13.96 -17.25
N PHE A 221 1.10 -14.25 -18.27
CA PHE A 221 1.02 -13.44 -19.49
C PHE A 221 0.55 -12.00 -19.20
N TYR A 222 -0.47 -11.84 -18.36
CA TYR A 222 -0.91 -10.55 -17.84
C TYR A 222 0.03 -9.92 -16.84
N ASN A 223 1.18 -10.55 -16.60
CA ASN A 223 2.13 -10.13 -15.61
C ASN A 223 1.40 -10.07 -14.25
N ARG A 224 0.79 -11.19 -13.87
CA ARG A 224 0.02 -11.46 -12.66
C ARG A 224 0.49 -12.80 -12.08
N TYR A 225 0.72 -12.83 -10.77
CA TYR A 225 1.19 -13.94 -9.97
C TYR A 225 0.47 -13.86 -8.64
N ILE A 226 0.06 -15.02 -8.19
CA ILE A 226 -0.71 -15.26 -6.99
C ILE A 226 -0.32 -16.66 -6.54
N ASP A 227 -0.21 -16.85 -5.24
CA ASP A 227 0.20 -18.14 -4.71
C ASP A 227 -0.85 -19.21 -5.02
N GLU A 228 -0.39 -20.42 -5.28
CA GLU A 228 -1.26 -21.56 -5.57
C GLU A 228 -2.25 -21.83 -4.43
N SER A 229 -1.88 -21.60 -3.17
CA SER A 229 -2.82 -21.74 -2.06
C SER A 229 -3.92 -20.67 -2.05
N ASP A 230 -3.70 -19.47 -2.60
CA ASP A 230 -4.77 -18.49 -2.80
C ASP A 230 -5.73 -18.93 -3.91
N TRP A 231 -5.21 -19.49 -5.01
CA TRP A 231 -6.02 -20.06 -6.08
C TRP A 231 -6.93 -21.16 -5.56
N LEU A 232 -6.33 -22.19 -4.97
CA LEU A 232 -7.04 -23.38 -4.53
C LEU A 232 -8.03 -23.06 -3.40
N ALA A 233 -7.67 -22.19 -2.45
CA ALA A 233 -8.58 -21.83 -1.37
C ALA A 233 -9.75 -20.96 -1.85
N THR A 234 -9.50 -19.93 -2.65
CA THR A 234 -10.54 -18.99 -3.10
C THR A 234 -11.57 -19.67 -3.99
N THR A 235 -11.13 -20.61 -4.84
CA THR A 235 -11.98 -21.44 -5.72
C THR A 235 -12.60 -22.64 -4.98
N GLY A 236 -12.31 -22.82 -3.69
CA GLY A 236 -12.85 -23.90 -2.87
C GLY A 236 -12.12 -25.24 -2.98
N LEU A 237 -11.25 -25.43 -3.98
CA LEU A 237 -10.56 -26.70 -4.26
C LEU A 237 -9.62 -27.17 -3.14
N ALA A 238 -9.06 -26.26 -2.35
CA ALA A 238 -8.26 -26.62 -1.18
C ALA A 238 -9.09 -27.34 -0.10
N PHE A 239 -10.40 -27.10 -0.10
CA PHE A 239 -11.37 -27.59 0.89
C PHE A 239 -12.32 -28.66 0.35
N ALA A 240 -12.55 -28.68 -0.96
CA ALA A 240 -13.36 -29.68 -1.62
C ALA A 240 -12.75 -31.09 -1.45
N PRO A 241 -13.57 -32.15 -1.41
CA PRO A 241 -13.06 -33.50 -1.63
C PRO A 241 -12.48 -33.60 -3.03
N VAL A 242 -11.31 -34.23 -3.18
CA VAL A 242 -10.85 -34.61 -4.52
C VAL A 242 -11.69 -35.82 -4.90
N GLU A 243 -12.67 -35.63 -5.78
CA GLU A 243 -13.63 -36.67 -6.16
C GLU A 243 -12.90 -37.99 -6.44
N VAL A 244 -13.36 -39.03 -5.75
CA VAL A 244 -12.80 -40.38 -5.83
C VAL A 244 -13.22 -40.94 -7.19
N ALA A 245 -12.44 -40.61 -8.23
CA ALA A 245 -12.59 -41.07 -9.61
C ALA A 245 -13.72 -40.44 -10.47
N ARG A 246 -13.85 -39.11 -10.49
CA ARG A 246 -14.35 -38.40 -11.69
C ARG A 246 -13.29 -37.47 -12.28
N SER A 247 -13.23 -37.47 -13.61
CA SER A 247 -12.25 -36.77 -14.44
C SER A 247 -12.39 -35.25 -14.32
N GLU A 248 -11.43 -34.48 -14.85
CA GLU A 248 -11.59 -33.04 -15.18
C GLU A 248 -12.83 -32.69 -16.05
N GLU A 249 -13.67 -33.68 -16.37
CA GLU A 249 -14.84 -33.62 -17.25
C GLU A 249 -16.01 -32.81 -16.65
N ASP A 250 -16.16 -32.73 -15.32
CA ASP A 250 -17.36 -32.16 -14.65
C ASP A 250 -17.18 -30.72 -14.10
N ILE A 251 -16.03 -30.06 -14.31
CA ILE A 251 -15.79 -28.70 -13.79
C ILE A 251 -16.50 -27.65 -14.66
N ASP A 252 -17.56 -27.07 -14.13
CA ASP A 252 -18.24 -25.90 -14.68
C ASP A 252 -17.44 -24.62 -14.33
N LEU A 253 -16.55 -24.21 -15.24
CA LEU A 253 -15.70 -23.02 -15.06
C LEU A 253 -16.52 -21.73 -14.87
N LEU A 254 -17.74 -21.66 -15.40
CA LEU A 254 -18.61 -20.50 -15.23
C LEU A 254 -19.15 -20.41 -13.80
N ARG A 255 -19.33 -21.52 -13.08
CA ARG A 255 -19.63 -21.48 -11.63
C ARG A 255 -18.47 -20.94 -10.80
N LEU A 256 -17.24 -21.05 -11.32
CA LEU A 256 -16.05 -20.50 -10.68
C LEU A 256 -15.76 -19.05 -11.09
N SER A 257 -16.59 -18.43 -11.95
CA SER A 257 -16.32 -17.09 -12.47
C SER A 257 -16.14 -16.05 -11.38
N ASP A 258 -16.97 -16.08 -10.33
CA ASP A 258 -16.93 -15.10 -9.25
C ASP A 258 -15.70 -15.27 -8.36
N PRO A 259 -15.36 -16.49 -7.88
CA PRO A 259 -14.06 -16.74 -7.23
C PRO A 259 -12.85 -16.34 -8.08
N ILE A 260 -12.87 -16.64 -9.39
CA ILE A 260 -11.76 -16.32 -10.29
C ILE A 260 -11.63 -14.80 -10.47
N LYS A 261 -12.74 -14.06 -10.55
CA LYS A 261 -12.76 -12.58 -10.55
C LYS A 261 -12.07 -11.99 -9.33
N LEU A 262 -12.25 -12.58 -8.15
CA LEU A 262 -11.58 -12.13 -6.92
C LEU A 262 -10.05 -12.32 -6.97
N LEU A 263 -9.55 -13.16 -7.87
CA LEU A 263 -8.12 -13.40 -8.10
C LEU A 263 -7.53 -12.47 -9.18
N GLY A 264 -8.36 -11.61 -9.77
CA GLY A 264 -7.94 -10.53 -10.67
C GLY A 264 -8.12 -10.81 -12.17
N VAL A 265 -8.72 -11.94 -12.54
CA VAL A 265 -9.07 -12.27 -13.93
C VAL A 265 -10.52 -12.72 -14.04
N GLU A 266 -11.14 -12.50 -15.19
CA GLU A 266 -12.50 -12.94 -15.49
C GLU A 266 -12.46 -13.95 -16.64
N VAL A 267 -13.11 -15.08 -16.44
CA VAL A 267 -13.28 -16.11 -17.48
C VAL A 267 -14.65 -15.92 -18.12
N ARG A 268 -14.68 -15.87 -19.45
CA ARG A 268 -15.90 -15.77 -20.26
C ARG A 268 -15.87 -16.81 -21.36
N GLU A 269 -17.01 -17.39 -21.69
CA GLU A 269 -17.13 -18.17 -22.93
C GLU A 269 -16.76 -17.29 -24.13
N ALA A 270 -15.89 -17.79 -24.99
CA ALA A 270 -15.39 -17.04 -26.13
C ALA A 270 -16.33 -17.21 -27.33
N ASP A 271 -16.68 -16.09 -27.96
CA ASP A 271 -17.32 -16.12 -29.28
C ASP A 271 -16.32 -16.65 -30.31
N LYS A 272 -16.63 -17.79 -30.91
CA LYS A 272 -15.77 -18.51 -31.85
C LYS A 272 -15.45 -17.68 -33.09
N GLU A 273 -16.37 -16.80 -33.50
CA GLU A 273 -16.15 -15.89 -34.63
C GLU A 273 -15.15 -14.79 -34.29
N ARG A 274 -14.93 -14.52 -32.99
CA ARG A 274 -14.03 -13.47 -32.49
C ARG A 274 -12.69 -13.97 -31.98
N ILE A 275 -12.37 -15.27 -32.10
CA ILE A 275 -11.10 -15.82 -31.60
C ILE A 275 -9.89 -15.07 -32.16
N SER A 276 -9.88 -14.80 -33.47
CA SER A 276 -8.79 -14.05 -34.09
C SER A 276 -8.69 -12.61 -33.57
N ASP A 277 -9.84 -11.95 -33.31
CA ASP A 277 -9.87 -10.60 -32.78
C ASP A 277 -9.38 -10.57 -31.33
N LEU A 278 -9.82 -11.51 -30.49
CA LEU A 278 -9.39 -11.64 -29.10
C LEU A 278 -7.87 -11.88 -28.99
N LEU A 279 -7.31 -12.75 -29.84
CA LEU A 279 -5.86 -12.97 -29.90
C LEU A 279 -5.12 -11.71 -30.39
N ALA A 280 -5.68 -10.96 -31.34
CA ALA A 280 -5.10 -9.69 -31.80
C ALA A 280 -5.16 -8.60 -30.72
N GLU A 281 -6.19 -8.62 -29.87
CA GLU A 281 -6.35 -7.74 -28.70
C GLU A 281 -5.42 -8.14 -27.53
N GLY A 282 -4.71 -9.27 -27.63
CA GLY A 282 -3.83 -9.73 -26.56
C GLY A 282 -4.58 -10.47 -25.43
N VAL A 283 -5.72 -11.11 -25.72
CA VAL A 283 -6.52 -11.83 -24.72
C VAL A 283 -6.15 -13.32 -24.74
N PRO A 284 -5.60 -13.89 -23.65
CA PRO A 284 -5.36 -15.33 -23.53
C PRO A 284 -6.65 -16.12 -23.66
N LEU A 285 -6.55 -17.23 -24.39
CA LEU A 285 -7.65 -18.15 -24.63
C LEU A 285 -7.27 -19.53 -24.11
N MET A 286 -8.19 -20.24 -23.49
CA MET A 286 -8.01 -21.67 -23.17
C MET A 286 -9.20 -22.46 -23.67
N GLY A 287 -9.00 -23.72 -23.98
CA GLY A 287 -10.10 -24.57 -24.42
C GLY A 287 -9.92 -26.03 -24.09
N ARG A 288 -11.04 -26.73 -24.03
CA ARG A 288 -11.10 -28.19 -23.88
C ARG A 288 -11.51 -28.79 -25.22
N LEU A 289 -10.64 -29.61 -25.79
CA LEU A 289 -10.83 -30.19 -27.13
C LEU A 289 -11.56 -31.53 -27.02
N GLN A 290 -12.28 -31.90 -28.07
CA GLN A 290 -13.05 -33.14 -28.11
C GLN A 290 -12.19 -34.38 -27.78
N GLY A 291 -12.68 -35.22 -26.86
CA GLY A 291 -11.99 -36.44 -26.42
C GLY A 291 -10.72 -36.21 -25.60
N GLN A 292 -10.34 -34.94 -25.34
CA GLN A 292 -9.28 -34.57 -24.40
C GLN A 292 -9.90 -34.17 -23.07
N ARG A 293 -9.33 -34.68 -21.99
CA ARG A 293 -9.75 -34.33 -20.62
C ARG A 293 -9.17 -32.99 -20.17
N GLU A 294 -7.99 -32.67 -20.69
CA GLU A 294 -7.20 -31.53 -20.27
C GLU A 294 -7.56 -30.25 -21.04
N PHE A 295 -7.55 -29.13 -20.33
CA PHE A 295 -7.55 -27.80 -20.92
C PHE A 295 -6.17 -27.48 -21.52
N MET A 296 -6.20 -26.80 -22.66
CA MET A 296 -4.99 -26.36 -23.37
C MET A 296 -5.04 -24.86 -23.57
N ALA A 297 -3.88 -24.21 -23.53
CA ALA A 297 -3.74 -22.81 -23.85
C ALA A 297 -3.81 -22.63 -25.37
N ILE A 298 -4.70 -21.79 -25.87
CA ILE A 298 -4.73 -21.35 -27.26
C ILE A 298 -3.82 -20.13 -27.36
N THR A 299 -2.61 -20.34 -27.87
CA THR A 299 -1.53 -19.34 -27.89
C THR A 299 -1.44 -18.59 -29.21
N GLY A 300 -2.30 -18.89 -30.18
CA GLY A 300 -2.32 -18.19 -31.46
C GLY A 300 -3.31 -18.76 -32.48
N CYS A 301 -3.38 -18.13 -33.65
CA CYS A 301 -4.15 -18.62 -34.79
C CYS A 301 -3.49 -18.28 -36.14
N MET A 302 -3.75 -19.07 -37.16
CA MET A 302 -3.32 -18.86 -38.54
C MET A 302 -4.45 -19.30 -39.48
N GLY A 303 -5.20 -18.32 -40.00
CA GLY A 303 -6.44 -18.60 -40.73
C GLY A 303 -7.46 -19.32 -39.84
N PRO A 304 -8.08 -20.44 -40.27
CA PRO A 304 -9.01 -21.23 -39.46
C PRO A 304 -8.30 -22.16 -38.45
N SER A 305 -6.97 -22.14 -38.39
CA SER A 305 -6.21 -23.02 -37.50
C SER A 305 -5.82 -22.31 -36.20
N LEU A 306 -5.99 -22.99 -35.08
CA LEU A 306 -5.53 -22.56 -33.76
C LEU A 306 -4.20 -23.20 -33.41
N ARG A 307 -3.32 -22.42 -32.79
CA ARG A 307 -2.12 -22.90 -32.13
C ARG A 307 -2.44 -23.12 -30.65
N ILE A 308 -2.20 -24.33 -30.19
CA ILE A 308 -2.51 -24.80 -28.84
C ILE A 308 -1.27 -25.40 -28.17
N GLU A 309 -1.10 -25.10 -26.89
CA GLU A 309 0.02 -25.54 -26.06
C GLU A 309 -0.53 -26.22 -24.80
N SER A 310 0.10 -27.33 -24.40
CA SER A 310 -0.11 -28.00 -23.12
C SER A 310 1.22 -28.07 -22.37
N VAL A 311 1.19 -28.47 -21.10
CA VAL A 311 2.41 -28.60 -20.29
C VAL A 311 3.37 -29.64 -20.90
N GLU A 312 2.83 -30.75 -21.41
CA GLU A 312 3.62 -31.88 -21.91
C GLU A 312 3.92 -31.79 -23.42
N ARG A 313 3.12 -31.05 -24.20
CA ARG A 313 3.26 -30.93 -25.66
C ARG A 313 3.45 -29.48 -26.07
N GLY A 314 4.57 -29.20 -26.73
CA GLY A 314 4.82 -27.92 -27.41
C GLY A 314 3.86 -27.68 -28.59
N GLY A 315 3.72 -26.40 -28.97
CA GLY A 315 2.71 -25.87 -29.91
C GLY A 315 2.25 -26.82 -31.01
N MET A 316 1.03 -27.31 -30.89
CA MET A 316 0.29 -28.04 -31.94
C MET A 316 -0.60 -27.06 -32.70
N THR A 317 -0.82 -27.31 -33.98
CA THR A 317 -1.75 -26.52 -34.81
C THR A 317 -2.90 -27.43 -35.23
N LEU A 318 -4.14 -27.06 -34.90
CA LEU A 318 -5.37 -27.78 -35.27
C LEU A 318 -6.34 -26.85 -35.98
N ARG A 319 -7.11 -27.34 -36.95
CA ARG A 319 -8.16 -26.54 -37.59
C ARG A 319 -9.44 -26.52 -36.75
N MET A 320 -10.17 -25.41 -36.76
CA MET A 320 -11.44 -25.26 -36.02
C MET A 320 -12.52 -26.27 -36.44
N ASP A 321 -12.54 -26.69 -37.71
CA ASP A 321 -13.45 -27.73 -38.22
C ASP A 321 -13.07 -29.13 -37.71
N GLU A 322 -11.77 -29.42 -37.57
CA GLU A 322 -11.26 -30.65 -36.97
C GLU A 322 -11.57 -30.74 -35.46
N LEU A 323 -11.79 -29.60 -34.80
CA LEU A 323 -12.22 -29.53 -33.40
C LEU A 323 -13.70 -29.86 -33.20
N SER A 324 -14.49 -29.96 -34.28
CA SER A 324 -15.94 -30.14 -34.24
C SER A 324 -16.41 -31.49 -34.85
N GLU A 325 -15.50 -32.37 -35.26
CA GLU A 325 -15.82 -33.67 -35.88
C GLU A 325 -16.37 -34.68 -34.84
N GLY A 326 -17.67 -34.61 -34.57
CA GLY A 326 -18.38 -35.58 -33.71
C GLY A 326 -19.72 -35.12 -33.14
N GLY A 327 -20.14 -33.87 -33.40
CA GLY A 327 -21.45 -33.34 -33.02
C GLY A 327 -21.49 -32.61 -31.67
N GLU A 328 -20.39 -32.57 -30.93
CA GLU A 328 -20.21 -31.72 -29.74
C GLU A 328 -19.22 -30.60 -30.03
N GLU A 329 -19.53 -29.40 -29.58
CA GLU A 329 -18.76 -28.20 -29.86
C GLU A 329 -17.62 -28.00 -28.85
N PRO A 330 -16.42 -27.53 -29.27
CA PRO A 330 -15.31 -27.27 -28.34
C PRO A 330 -15.66 -26.11 -27.40
N GLU A 331 -15.31 -26.28 -26.12
CA GLU A 331 -15.44 -25.24 -25.10
C GLU A 331 -14.21 -24.35 -25.15
N ILE A 332 -14.41 -23.07 -25.46
CA ILE A 332 -13.33 -22.09 -25.53
C ILE A 332 -13.69 -20.92 -24.61
N TYR A 333 -12.74 -20.55 -23.77
CA TYR A 333 -12.87 -19.47 -22.82
C TYR A 333 -11.82 -18.40 -23.08
N SER A 334 -12.24 -17.15 -22.97
CA SER A 334 -11.39 -15.98 -22.95
C SER A 334 -11.14 -15.53 -21.52
N ILE A 335 -9.90 -15.20 -21.21
CA ILE A 335 -9.46 -14.82 -19.87
C ILE A 335 -9.14 -13.34 -19.94
N HIS A 336 -9.88 -12.49 -19.24
CA HIS A 336 -9.73 -11.04 -19.25
C HIS A 336 -9.15 -10.55 -17.94
N LEU A 337 -8.33 -9.50 -17.97
CA LEU A 337 -7.93 -8.81 -16.74
C LEU A 337 -9.13 -8.03 -16.17
N VAL A 338 -9.34 -8.09 -14.86
CA VAL A 338 -10.36 -7.25 -14.20
C VAL A 338 -9.79 -5.84 -14.02
N ASP A 339 -10.28 -4.89 -14.84
CA ASP A 339 -9.89 -3.48 -14.76
C ASP A 339 -10.64 -2.74 -13.63
N GLY A 340 -9.90 -2.09 -12.71
CA GLY A 340 -10.48 -1.16 -11.73
C GLY A 340 -9.75 -1.08 -10.39
N GLU A 341 -10.12 -0.09 -9.56
CA GLU A 341 -9.75 0.01 -8.13
C GLU A 341 -10.09 -1.28 -7.36
N GLU A 342 -11.07 -2.06 -7.86
CA GLU A 342 -11.47 -3.37 -7.34
C GLU A 342 -10.33 -4.41 -7.39
N GLY A 343 -9.36 -4.29 -8.30
CA GLY A 343 -8.24 -5.24 -8.42
C GLY A 343 -6.97 -4.87 -7.63
N ARG A 344 -6.93 -3.69 -6.97
CA ARG A 344 -5.69 -3.13 -6.42
C ARG A 344 -5.60 -3.12 -4.89
N ASN A 345 -6.68 -3.42 -4.16
CA ASN A 345 -6.75 -3.23 -2.70
C ASN A 345 -7.29 -4.47 -1.96
N GLY A 346 -6.94 -4.63 -0.69
CA GLY A 346 -7.31 -5.71 0.25
C GLY A 346 -8.80 -5.89 0.55
N GLU A 347 -9.68 -5.12 -0.10
CA GLU A 347 -11.07 -5.52 -0.31
C GLU A 347 -11.15 -6.92 -0.96
N ASN A 348 -10.25 -7.23 -1.90
CA ASN A 348 -10.20 -8.56 -2.48
C ASN A 348 -9.66 -9.60 -1.52
N SER A 349 -8.70 -9.27 -0.64
CA SER A 349 -8.22 -10.22 0.37
C SER A 349 -9.34 -10.68 1.30
N ARG A 350 -10.19 -9.75 1.77
CA ARG A 350 -11.35 -10.13 2.60
C ARG A 350 -12.41 -10.92 1.83
N LYS A 351 -12.78 -10.50 0.62
CA LYS A 351 -13.75 -11.24 -0.21
C LYS A 351 -13.23 -12.63 -0.59
N ARG A 352 -11.92 -12.78 -0.82
CA ARG A 352 -11.27 -14.09 -1.03
C ARG A 352 -11.40 -14.96 0.21
N MET A 353 -11.11 -14.41 1.40
CA MET A 353 -11.31 -15.14 2.66
C MET A 353 -12.76 -15.56 2.84
N GLU A 354 -13.71 -14.65 2.61
CA GLU A 354 -15.15 -14.95 2.69
C GLU A 354 -15.56 -16.06 1.72
N SER A 355 -15.13 -15.96 0.46
CA SER A 355 -15.35 -17.00 -0.56
C SER A 355 -14.77 -18.35 -0.12
N ALA A 356 -13.49 -18.36 0.27
CA ALA A 356 -12.78 -19.54 0.73
C ALA A 356 -13.46 -20.20 1.93
N PHE A 357 -13.85 -19.41 2.93
CA PHE A 357 -14.44 -19.95 4.17
C PHE A 357 -15.86 -20.46 3.95
N ARG A 358 -16.64 -19.79 3.10
CA ARG A 358 -17.96 -20.27 2.68
C ARG A 358 -17.86 -21.60 1.94
N TRP A 359 -16.97 -21.67 0.95
CA TRP A 359 -16.71 -22.93 0.24
C TRP A 359 -16.29 -24.05 1.18
N ALA A 360 -15.38 -23.76 2.12
CA ALA A 360 -14.95 -24.74 3.10
C ALA A 360 -16.11 -25.22 4.00
N ALA A 361 -16.97 -24.32 4.44
CA ALA A 361 -18.12 -24.65 5.28
C ALA A 361 -19.18 -25.48 4.52
N GLU A 362 -19.37 -25.22 3.22
CA GLU A 362 -20.32 -25.94 2.34
C GLU A 362 -19.79 -27.31 1.90
N ALA A 363 -18.48 -27.44 1.69
CA ALA A 363 -17.83 -28.68 1.26
C ALA A 363 -18.01 -29.85 2.25
N GLY A 364 -18.36 -29.57 3.50
CA GLY A 364 -18.40 -30.57 4.56
C GLY A 364 -19.27 -31.80 4.33
N GLY A 365 -20.46 -31.61 3.74
CA GLY A 365 -21.34 -32.73 3.39
C GLY A 365 -20.72 -33.62 2.30
N ALA A 366 -20.13 -33.00 1.29
CA ALA A 366 -19.45 -33.69 0.20
C ALA A 366 -18.17 -34.40 0.68
N SER A 367 -17.35 -33.75 1.51
CA SER A 367 -16.14 -34.36 2.10
C SER A 367 -16.46 -35.58 2.94
N ALA A 368 -17.49 -35.52 3.79
CA ALA A 368 -17.90 -36.65 4.62
C ALA A 368 -18.34 -37.85 3.76
N HIS A 369 -19.09 -37.60 2.68
CA HIS A 369 -19.50 -38.64 1.73
C HIS A 369 -18.31 -39.24 0.98
N ALA A 370 -17.43 -38.39 0.44
CA ALA A 370 -16.25 -38.84 -0.31
C ALA A 370 -15.25 -39.63 0.55
N TYR A 371 -15.08 -39.27 1.84
CA TYR A 371 -14.30 -40.09 2.76
C TYR A 371 -14.94 -41.46 3.01
N ALA A 372 -16.26 -41.53 3.14
CA ALA A 372 -16.97 -42.79 3.34
C ALA A 372 -16.82 -43.69 2.11
N GLU A 373 -17.03 -43.14 0.91
CA GLU A 373 -16.82 -43.85 -0.36
C GLU A 373 -15.38 -44.34 -0.52
N TRP A 374 -14.39 -43.48 -0.25
CA TRP A 374 -12.98 -43.88 -0.32
C TRP A 374 -12.65 -45.01 0.67
N LEU A 375 -13.21 -44.96 1.88
CA LEU A 375 -13.03 -46.01 2.89
C LEU A 375 -13.68 -47.33 2.47
N GLU A 376 -14.79 -47.30 1.74
CA GLU A 376 -15.40 -48.51 1.17
C GLU A 376 -14.50 -49.09 0.08
N VAL A 377 -14.11 -48.29 -0.91
CA VAL A 377 -13.31 -48.74 -2.07
C VAL A 377 -11.91 -49.22 -1.67
N ILE A 378 -11.21 -48.52 -0.76
CA ILE A 378 -9.84 -48.93 -0.35
C ILE A 378 -9.80 -50.27 0.38
N MET A 379 -10.95 -50.69 0.95
CA MET A 379 -11.08 -51.95 1.67
C MET A 379 -11.43 -53.12 0.74
N GLU A 380 -11.72 -52.87 -0.54
CA GLU A 380 -12.02 -53.93 -1.51
C GLU A 380 -10.80 -54.81 -1.79
N PRO A 381 -10.97 -56.14 -1.95
CA PRO A 381 -9.88 -57.08 -2.21
C PRO A 381 -9.02 -56.76 -3.43
N ASP A 382 -9.57 -56.10 -4.45
CA ASP A 382 -8.94 -55.73 -5.71
C ASP A 382 -8.50 -54.25 -5.80
N ALA A 383 -8.65 -53.49 -4.71
CA ALA A 383 -8.24 -52.09 -4.62
C ALA A 383 -6.79 -51.87 -5.09
N ASN A 384 -6.59 -50.95 -6.04
CA ASN A 384 -5.28 -50.65 -6.63
C ASN A 384 -4.50 -49.65 -5.74
N PRO A 385 -3.42 -50.07 -5.07
CA PRO A 385 -2.69 -49.18 -4.15
C PRO A 385 -2.04 -47.98 -4.88
N ALA A 386 -1.65 -48.10 -6.15
CA ALA A 386 -1.08 -46.97 -6.88
C ALA A 386 -2.12 -45.85 -7.10
N GLN A 387 -3.36 -46.23 -7.42
CA GLN A 387 -4.47 -45.28 -7.58
C GLN A 387 -4.82 -44.61 -6.24
N HIS A 388 -4.90 -45.38 -5.15
CA HIS A 388 -5.18 -44.81 -3.83
C HIS A 388 -4.04 -43.95 -3.29
N ALA A 389 -2.78 -44.24 -3.63
CA ALA A 389 -1.66 -43.36 -3.32
C ALA A 389 -1.82 -42.00 -4.00
N GLN A 390 -2.20 -41.97 -5.28
CA GLN A 390 -2.46 -40.72 -5.99
C GLN A 390 -3.63 -39.93 -5.38
N ILE A 391 -4.71 -40.61 -4.98
CA ILE A 391 -5.84 -39.98 -4.26
C ILE A 391 -5.33 -39.35 -2.95
N ALA A 392 -4.58 -40.11 -2.14
CA ALA A 392 -4.03 -39.62 -0.88
C ALA A 392 -3.09 -38.43 -1.07
N THR A 393 -2.21 -38.46 -2.07
CA THR A 393 -1.33 -37.33 -2.43
C THR A 393 -2.14 -36.08 -2.78
N LYS A 394 -3.17 -36.20 -3.62
CA LYS A 394 -4.01 -35.06 -4.04
C LYS A 394 -4.77 -34.46 -2.86
N TRP A 395 -5.41 -35.28 -2.04
CA TRP A 395 -6.10 -34.82 -0.83
C TRP A 395 -5.13 -34.15 0.14
N ARG A 396 -3.96 -34.76 0.39
CA ARG A 396 -2.94 -34.18 1.27
C ARG A 396 -2.51 -32.80 0.78
N LYS A 397 -2.12 -32.66 -0.50
CA LYS A 397 -1.71 -31.37 -1.08
C LYS A 397 -2.81 -30.32 -0.89
N ALA A 398 -4.06 -30.64 -1.24
CA ALA A 398 -5.19 -29.71 -1.09
C ALA A 398 -5.30 -29.17 0.34
N ARG A 399 -5.21 -30.05 1.35
CA ARG A 399 -5.31 -29.67 2.77
C ARG A 399 -4.06 -28.91 3.27
N GLU A 400 -2.88 -29.16 2.71
CA GLU A 400 -1.69 -28.33 2.96
C GLU A 400 -1.83 -26.92 2.39
N HIS A 401 -2.42 -26.77 1.20
CA HIS A 401 -2.73 -25.46 0.64
C HIS A 401 -3.80 -24.76 1.47
N ALA A 402 -4.81 -25.47 1.98
CA ALA A 402 -5.79 -24.90 2.91
C ALA A 402 -5.13 -24.34 4.18
N ALA A 403 -4.22 -25.10 4.80
CA ALA A 403 -3.45 -24.65 5.97
C ALA A 403 -2.59 -23.41 5.67
N ARG A 404 -1.82 -23.45 4.57
CA ARG A 404 -0.98 -22.31 4.13
C ARG A 404 -1.81 -21.08 3.80
N TYR A 405 -2.99 -21.26 3.22
CA TYR A 405 -3.91 -20.15 2.97
C TYR A 405 -4.38 -19.51 4.28
N LEU A 406 -4.79 -20.33 5.26
CA LEU A 406 -5.25 -19.85 6.57
C LEU A 406 -4.15 -19.12 7.34
N GLU A 407 -2.90 -19.57 7.24
CA GLU A 407 -1.75 -18.88 7.83
C GLU A 407 -1.56 -17.49 7.24
N ARG A 408 -1.61 -17.36 5.93
CA ARG A 408 -1.45 -16.07 5.24
C ARG A 408 -2.69 -15.17 5.40
N ALA A 409 -3.87 -15.78 5.54
CA ALA A 409 -5.09 -15.05 5.86
C ALA A 409 -4.99 -14.31 7.20
N MET A 410 -4.19 -14.82 8.16
CA MET A 410 -3.93 -14.12 9.42
C MET A 410 -3.28 -12.75 9.21
N ASP A 411 -2.49 -12.59 8.15
CA ASP A 411 -1.90 -11.29 7.84
C ASP A 411 -3.02 -10.30 7.56
N HIS A 412 -4.11 -10.67 6.90
CA HIS A 412 -5.16 -9.73 6.50
C HIS A 412 -6.38 -9.69 7.45
N ALA A 413 -6.41 -10.52 8.48
CA ALA A 413 -7.57 -10.69 9.34
C ALA A 413 -7.63 -9.68 10.51
N GLY A 414 -8.86 -9.39 10.95
CA GLY A 414 -9.10 -8.63 12.17
C GLY A 414 -8.92 -9.50 13.43
N PRO A 415 -8.71 -8.91 14.62
CA PRO A 415 -8.41 -9.67 15.84
C PRO A 415 -9.46 -10.70 16.25
N SER A 416 -10.74 -10.52 15.90
CA SER A 416 -11.76 -11.53 16.27
C SER A 416 -11.62 -12.83 15.48
N SER A 417 -11.01 -12.76 14.29
CA SER A 417 -10.83 -13.91 13.41
C SER A 417 -9.51 -14.66 13.66
N MET A 418 -8.54 -14.02 14.33
CA MET A 418 -7.18 -14.57 14.51
C MET A 418 -7.15 -15.94 15.18
N GLU A 419 -7.91 -16.13 16.26
CA GLU A 419 -7.92 -17.42 16.95
C GLU A 419 -8.57 -18.52 16.11
N GLY A 420 -9.67 -18.20 15.41
CA GLY A 420 -10.32 -19.12 14.49
C GLY A 420 -9.40 -19.51 13.32
N LEU A 421 -8.61 -18.58 12.79
CA LEU A 421 -7.65 -18.84 11.71
C LEU A 421 -6.50 -19.74 12.16
N ARG A 422 -5.95 -19.49 13.36
CA ARG A 422 -4.92 -20.36 13.95
C ARG A 422 -5.46 -21.77 14.16
N GLU A 423 -6.66 -21.87 14.70
CA GLU A 423 -7.29 -23.16 14.92
C GLU A 423 -7.58 -23.87 13.61
N GLY A 424 -8.15 -23.17 12.63
CA GLY A 424 -8.39 -23.70 11.29
C GLY A 424 -7.11 -24.23 10.65
N SER A 425 -6.03 -23.43 10.66
CA SER A 425 -4.72 -23.85 10.13
C SER A 425 -4.23 -25.13 10.82
N ARG A 426 -4.22 -25.16 12.16
CA ARG A 426 -3.81 -26.31 12.95
C ARG A 426 -4.62 -27.58 12.63
N VAL A 427 -5.93 -27.42 12.46
CA VAL A 427 -6.82 -28.53 12.09
C VAL A 427 -6.50 -29.04 10.69
N TYR A 428 -6.35 -28.16 9.68
CA TYR A 428 -6.00 -28.57 8.32
C TYR A 428 -4.59 -29.19 8.20
N GLN A 429 -3.62 -28.71 8.98
CA GLN A 429 -2.31 -29.36 9.13
C GLN A 429 -2.45 -30.79 9.68
N SER A 430 -3.33 -31.00 10.65
CA SER A 430 -3.58 -32.32 11.24
C SER A 430 -4.25 -33.28 10.25
N ILE A 431 -5.19 -32.79 9.43
CA ILE A 431 -5.79 -33.57 8.34
C ILE A 431 -4.71 -33.97 7.33
N ALA A 432 -3.88 -33.02 6.89
CA ALA A 432 -2.79 -33.27 5.96
C ALA A 432 -1.78 -34.29 6.51
N ALA A 433 -1.46 -34.23 7.81
CA ALA A 433 -0.57 -35.20 8.45
C ALA A 433 -1.16 -36.63 8.44
N ALA A 434 -2.45 -36.78 8.73
CA ALA A 434 -3.13 -38.08 8.67
C ALA A 434 -3.17 -38.63 7.22
N LEU A 435 -3.44 -37.77 6.23
CA LEU A 435 -3.41 -38.15 4.81
C LEU A 435 -2.01 -38.53 4.34
N ARG A 436 -0.97 -37.87 4.84
CA ARG A 436 0.44 -38.22 4.58
C ARG A 436 0.80 -39.59 5.14
N GLU A 437 0.28 -39.95 6.31
CA GLU A 437 0.45 -41.29 6.88
C GLU A 437 -0.25 -42.36 6.02
N ALA A 438 -1.47 -42.07 5.54
CA ALA A 438 -2.17 -42.94 4.60
C ALA A 438 -1.36 -43.11 3.30
N GLU A 439 -0.93 -42.01 2.68
CA GLU A 439 -0.07 -41.99 1.48
C GLU A 439 1.19 -42.84 1.67
N GLY A 440 1.93 -42.63 2.77
CA GLY A 440 3.15 -43.39 3.06
C GLY A 440 2.89 -44.89 3.27
N THR A 441 1.78 -45.24 3.93
CA THR A 441 1.36 -46.63 4.13
C THR A 441 1.00 -47.30 2.80
N ILE A 442 0.29 -46.60 1.92
CA ILE A 442 -0.11 -47.11 0.61
C ILE A 442 1.11 -47.22 -0.32
N ALA A 443 1.99 -46.21 -0.33
CA ALA A 443 3.20 -46.20 -1.14
C ALA A 443 4.17 -47.33 -0.75
N ALA A 444 4.30 -47.64 0.55
CA ALA A 444 5.05 -48.80 1.02
C ALA A 444 4.48 -50.11 0.44
N ALA A 445 3.16 -50.26 0.42
CA ALA A 445 2.51 -51.42 -0.19
C ALA A 445 2.71 -51.50 -1.71
N VAL A 446 2.82 -50.36 -2.42
CA VAL A 446 3.19 -50.32 -3.84
C VAL A 446 4.63 -50.80 -4.04
N ALA A 447 5.56 -50.35 -3.20
CA ALA A 447 6.99 -50.70 -3.29
C ALA A 447 7.26 -52.18 -2.94
N GLU A 448 6.46 -52.77 -2.07
CA GLU A 448 6.56 -54.18 -1.66
C GLU A 448 6.00 -55.18 -2.68
N ARG A 449 5.42 -54.73 -3.82
CA ARG A 449 5.03 -55.63 -4.93
C ARG A 449 6.26 -56.01 -5.77
N PRO A 450 6.82 -57.23 -5.68
CA PRO A 450 7.86 -57.67 -6.60
C PRO A 450 7.30 -57.77 -8.03
N SER A 451 8.05 -57.22 -8.98
CA SER A 451 7.75 -57.28 -10.40
C SER A 451 7.69 -58.74 -10.89
N GLY A 452 6.47 -59.29 -11.00
CA GLY A 452 6.21 -60.52 -11.74
C GLY A 452 5.59 -61.70 -10.96
N HIS A 453 5.12 -61.54 -9.71
CA HIS A 453 4.40 -62.61 -9.00
C HIS A 453 2.99 -62.18 -8.55
N GLN A 454 1.97 -62.89 -9.06
CA GLN A 454 0.56 -62.80 -8.62
C GLN A 454 0.32 -63.56 -7.31
N GLN A 455 1.20 -63.44 -6.31
CA GLN A 455 0.83 -63.93 -4.98
C GLN A 455 0.08 -62.82 -4.23
N PRO A 456 -1.10 -63.12 -3.66
CA PRO A 456 -1.80 -62.19 -2.80
C PRO A 456 -0.85 -61.79 -1.67
N LEU A 457 -0.65 -60.48 -1.47
CA LEU A 457 0.02 -59.97 -0.27
C LEU A 457 -0.72 -60.53 0.96
N ALA A 458 -0.13 -60.47 2.15
CA ALA A 458 -0.91 -60.55 3.38
C ALA A 458 -1.84 -59.31 3.41
N GLU A 459 -2.97 -59.41 2.71
CA GLU A 459 -3.59 -58.36 1.88
C GLU A 459 -4.36 -57.29 2.67
N GLU A 460 -4.51 -57.48 3.98
CA GLU A 460 -5.33 -56.61 4.82
C GLU A 460 -4.55 -55.57 5.62
N GLY A 461 -3.26 -55.79 5.88
CA GLY A 461 -2.49 -54.98 6.86
C GLY A 461 -2.39 -53.50 6.48
N TRP A 462 -1.97 -53.21 5.24
CA TRP A 462 -1.83 -51.84 4.76
C TRP A 462 -3.19 -51.15 4.57
N ARG A 463 -4.22 -51.88 4.10
CA ARG A 463 -5.59 -51.35 3.92
C ARG A 463 -6.17 -50.88 5.24
N ARG A 464 -6.11 -51.71 6.29
CA ARG A 464 -6.61 -51.36 7.62
C ARG A 464 -5.88 -50.14 8.19
N LYS A 465 -4.55 -50.08 8.05
CA LYS A 465 -3.74 -48.96 8.56
C LYS A 465 -4.01 -47.66 7.79
N ALA A 466 -4.08 -47.72 6.45
CA ALA A 466 -4.45 -46.59 5.61
C ALA A 466 -5.87 -46.10 5.92
N ALA A 467 -6.83 -47.02 6.03
CA ALA A 467 -8.21 -46.71 6.40
C ALA A 467 -8.32 -46.06 7.79
N GLU A 468 -7.50 -46.47 8.76
CA GLU A 468 -7.46 -45.82 10.07
C GLU A 468 -6.98 -44.37 9.97
N ALA A 469 -5.91 -44.10 9.21
CA ALA A 469 -5.42 -42.76 8.95
C ALA A 469 -6.45 -41.89 8.20
N ILE A 470 -7.14 -42.45 7.19
CA ILE A 470 -8.21 -41.78 6.45
C ILE A 470 -9.40 -41.46 7.38
N ARG A 471 -9.80 -42.37 8.29
CA ARG A 471 -10.87 -42.09 9.28
C ARG A 471 -10.49 -40.95 10.23
N ARG A 472 -9.23 -40.90 10.69
CA ARG A 472 -8.74 -39.79 11.50
C ARG A 472 -8.81 -38.46 10.73
N ALA A 473 -8.39 -38.46 9.47
CA ALA A 473 -8.52 -37.29 8.61
C ALA A 473 -9.98 -36.83 8.48
N ALA A 474 -10.91 -37.76 8.22
CA ALA A 474 -12.34 -37.48 8.14
C ALA A 474 -12.93 -36.95 9.44
N GLU A 475 -12.52 -37.50 10.59
CA GLU A 475 -12.99 -37.05 11.91
C GLU A 475 -12.54 -35.62 12.22
N VAL A 476 -11.27 -35.31 11.96
CA VAL A 476 -10.68 -33.98 12.15
C VAL A 476 -11.28 -32.97 11.15
N GLU A 477 -11.53 -33.37 9.91
CA GLU A 477 -12.15 -32.50 8.91
C GLU A 477 -13.56 -32.06 9.35
N ARG A 478 -14.33 -32.94 10.02
CA ARG A 478 -15.64 -32.55 10.56
C ARG A 478 -15.57 -31.41 11.57
N SER A 479 -14.54 -31.36 12.43
CA SER A 479 -14.37 -30.23 13.35
C SER A 479 -13.88 -28.97 12.63
N ALA A 480 -13.11 -29.12 11.55
CA ALA A 480 -12.65 -28.00 10.73
C ALA A 480 -13.83 -27.21 10.15
N LEU A 481 -14.87 -27.89 9.67
CA LEU A 481 -16.05 -27.26 9.05
C LEU A 481 -16.75 -26.25 9.96
N GLU A 482 -16.84 -26.56 11.25
CA GLU A 482 -17.47 -25.67 12.22
C GLU A 482 -16.61 -24.42 12.45
N VAL A 483 -15.29 -24.58 12.50
CA VAL A 483 -14.34 -23.44 12.56
C VAL A 483 -14.46 -22.58 11.32
N MET A 484 -14.53 -23.17 10.12
CA MET A 484 -14.66 -22.43 8.87
C MET A 484 -16.01 -21.70 8.76
N ARG A 485 -17.10 -22.31 9.24
CA ARG A 485 -18.41 -21.64 9.34
C ARG A 485 -18.35 -20.44 10.27
N GLN A 486 -17.77 -20.60 11.45
CA GLN A 486 -17.60 -19.51 12.42
C GLN A 486 -16.72 -18.37 11.87
N LEU A 487 -15.69 -18.70 11.09
CA LEU A 487 -14.86 -17.71 10.40
C LEU A 487 -15.62 -16.98 9.29
N ALA A 488 -16.39 -17.70 8.47
CA ALA A 488 -17.23 -17.10 7.44
C ALA A 488 -18.26 -16.13 8.05
N ASP A 489 -18.95 -16.55 9.12
CA ASP A 489 -19.90 -15.72 9.87
C ASP A 489 -19.21 -14.57 10.59
N GLY A 490 -18.01 -14.83 11.12
CA GLY A 490 -17.20 -13.89 11.90
C GLY A 490 -16.63 -12.75 11.07
N LEU A 491 -16.30 -13.00 9.80
CA LEU A 491 -15.94 -11.94 8.86
C LEU A 491 -17.10 -10.94 8.69
N GLY A 492 -18.36 -11.38 8.60
CA GLY A 492 -19.52 -10.50 8.58
C GLY A 492 -19.53 -9.40 7.50
N PRO A 493 -20.66 -8.68 7.36
CA PRO A 493 -20.71 -7.53 6.46
C PRO A 493 -19.88 -6.38 7.05
N ARG A 494 -19.09 -5.74 6.20
CA ARG A 494 -18.51 -4.42 6.50
C ARG A 494 -19.38 -3.33 5.90
N THR A 495 -19.54 -2.24 6.63
CA THR A 495 -20.21 -1.04 6.12
C THR A 495 -19.16 -0.01 5.76
N LEU A 496 -19.12 0.42 4.50
CA LEU A 496 -18.19 1.44 4.03
C LEU A 496 -18.93 2.64 3.41
N LEU A 497 -18.46 3.85 3.71
CA LEU A 497 -18.83 5.09 3.05
C LEU A 497 -18.05 5.23 1.73
N LYS A 498 -18.66 4.78 0.64
CA LYS A 498 -18.06 4.90 -0.69
C LYS A 498 -17.83 6.37 -1.05
N GLY A 499 -16.59 6.72 -1.43
CA GLY A 499 -16.24 8.07 -1.87
C GLY A 499 -15.66 8.98 -0.79
N LEU A 500 -15.75 8.63 0.50
CA LEU A 500 -15.07 9.38 1.57
C LEU A 500 -13.56 9.05 1.52
N ARG A 501 -12.72 10.04 1.18
CA ARG A 501 -11.27 9.84 0.97
C ARG A 501 -10.46 10.90 1.72
N TYR A 502 -9.31 10.48 2.25
CA TYR A 502 -8.36 11.40 2.89
C TYR A 502 -7.51 12.10 1.83
N HIS A 503 -7.28 13.41 1.99
CA HIS A 503 -6.48 14.19 1.05
C HIS A 503 -5.07 14.44 1.58
N GLY A 504 -4.09 14.64 0.69
CA GLY A 504 -2.71 14.97 1.06
C GLY A 504 -2.36 16.45 0.83
N ILE A 505 -3.32 17.36 0.99
CA ILE A 505 -3.20 18.77 0.55
C ILE A 505 -2.55 19.69 1.59
N SER A 506 -2.37 19.23 2.82
CA SER A 506 -1.91 20.05 3.94
C SER A 506 -0.98 19.26 4.84
N CYS A 507 0.09 19.85 5.37
CA CYS A 507 0.89 19.18 6.41
C CYS A 507 0.14 18.99 7.74
N MET A 508 -1.08 19.52 7.88
CA MET A 508 -1.94 19.34 9.04
C MET A 508 -3.12 18.41 8.73
N SER A 509 -3.18 17.28 9.43
CA SER A 509 -4.20 16.25 9.21
C SER A 509 -5.67 16.70 9.36
N PRO A 510 -6.06 17.70 10.19
CA PRO A 510 -7.44 18.14 10.22
C PRO A 510 -7.90 18.65 8.85
N PHE A 511 -7.08 19.43 8.14
CA PHE A 511 -7.49 20.00 6.84
C PHE A 511 -7.60 18.95 5.74
N ASN A 512 -6.77 17.93 5.79
CA ASN A 512 -6.86 16.76 4.92
C ASN A 512 -8.16 15.98 5.12
N THR A 513 -8.58 15.84 6.39
CA THR A 513 -9.83 15.22 6.79
C THR A 513 -11.02 16.09 6.35
N TYR A 514 -10.96 17.39 6.62
CA TYR A 514 -12.02 18.35 6.29
C TYR A 514 -12.27 18.43 4.79
N ARG A 515 -11.21 18.44 3.97
CA ARG A 515 -11.32 18.39 2.51
C ARG A 515 -12.04 17.12 2.05
N GLY A 516 -11.67 15.97 2.61
CA GLY A 516 -12.33 14.70 2.30
C GLY A 516 -13.83 14.71 2.61
N ILE A 517 -14.22 15.35 3.72
CA ILE A 517 -15.63 15.51 4.10
C ILE A 517 -16.36 16.45 3.13
N THR A 518 -15.78 17.59 2.77
CA THR A 518 -16.42 18.52 1.83
C THR A 518 -16.58 17.91 0.45
N ASP A 519 -15.57 17.20 -0.05
CA ASP A 519 -15.64 16.52 -1.35
C ASP A 519 -16.67 15.38 -1.34
N TYR A 520 -16.75 14.61 -0.24
CA TYR A 520 -17.77 13.56 -0.06
C TYR A 520 -19.20 14.10 -0.17
N TYR A 521 -19.45 15.30 0.34
CA TYR A 521 -20.76 15.96 0.26
C TYR A 521 -20.95 16.86 -0.96
N GLY A 522 -19.94 17.02 -1.82
CA GLY A 522 -19.98 17.96 -2.93
C GLY A 522 -20.09 19.42 -2.49
N ILE A 523 -19.60 19.76 -1.30
CA ILE A 523 -19.57 21.14 -0.80
C ILE A 523 -18.46 21.89 -1.54
N SER A 524 -18.86 22.81 -2.41
CA SER A 524 -17.92 23.63 -3.18
C SER A 524 -17.32 24.73 -2.32
N CYS A 525 -16.05 24.60 -1.99
CA CYS A 525 -15.25 25.64 -1.35
C CYS A 525 -13.79 25.61 -1.85
N SER A 526 -13.15 26.78 -1.86
CA SER A 526 -11.70 26.86 -2.06
C SER A 526 -10.96 26.31 -0.83
N ASP A 527 -9.69 25.96 -0.99
CA ASP A 527 -8.84 25.54 0.14
C ASP A 527 -8.61 26.69 1.13
N ALA A 528 -8.54 27.94 0.65
CA ALA A 528 -8.44 29.13 1.49
C ALA A 528 -9.67 29.30 2.38
N TRP A 529 -10.88 29.15 1.81
CA TRP A 529 -12.13 29.17 2.56
C TRP A 529 -12.17 28.04 3.58
N LEU A 530 -11.96 26.79 3.15
CA LEU A 530 -11.98 25.59 3.99
C LEU A 530 -11.11 25.72 5.24
N ARG A 531 -9.90 26.27 5.09
CA ARG A 531 -8.94 26.38 6.19
C ARG A 531 -9.22 27.63 7.03
N GLY A 532 -9.53 28.75 6.37
CA GLY A 532 -9.80 30.03 7.01
C GLY A 532 -11.03 30.01 7.91
N VAL A 533 -12.11 29.30 7.54
CA VAL A 533 -13.33 29.21 8.36
C VAL A 533 -13.06 28.65 9.75
N THR A 534 -12.02 27.82 9.92
CA THR A 534 -11.66 27.21 11.21
C THR A 534 -10.99 28.19 12.18
N GLY A 535 -10.58 29.38 11.70
CA GLY A 535 -9.79 30.35 12.44
C GLY A 535 -8.31 29.99 12.62
N ARG A 536 -7.93 28.70 12.55
CA ARG A 536 -6.57 28.20 12.79
C ARG A 536 -5.44 28.95 12.04
N PRO A 537 -5.60 29.37 10.77
CA PRO A 537 -4.62 30.20 10.05
C PRO A 537 -4.17 31.49 10.75
N PHE A 538 -5.04 32.06 11.60
CA PHE A 538 -4.80 33.33 12.27
C PHE A 538 -4.13 33.16 13.64
N LEU A 539 -4.08 31.94 14.18
CA LEU A 539 -3.56 31.69 15.52
C LEU A 539 -2.04 31.41 15.49
N PHE A 540 -1.34 31.95 16.49
CA PHE A 540 0.06 31.65 16.74
C PHE A 540 0.29 31.33 18.21
N ALA A 541 0.96 30.21 18.46
CA ALA A 541 1.25 29.72 19.79
C ALA A 541 2.62 29.05 19.85
N MET A 542 3.24 29.13 21.02
CA MET A 542 4.53 28.51 21.32
C MET A 542 4.49 27.91 22.73
N HIS A 543 4.97 26.68 22.87
CA HIS A 543 5.20 26.07 24.18
C HIS A 543 6.54 26.55 24.75
N GLU A 544 6.59 26.85 26.05
CA GLU A 544 7.79 27.33 26.76
C GLU A 544 9.02 26.42 26.59
N ARG A 545 8.79 25.09 26.52
CA ARG A 545 9.86 24.09 26.46
C ARG A 545 10.56 24.05 25.11
N ILE A 546 9.92 24.60 24.07
CA ILE A 546 10.37 24.58 22.67
C ILE A 546 10.54 23.12 22.18
N ASN A 547 10.61 22.88 20.86
CA ASN A 547 10.73 21.52 20.31
C ASN A 547 9.59 20.58 20.76
N VAL A 548 8.37 21.09 20.76
CA VAL A 548 7.14 20.34 21.03
C VAL A 548 6.36 20.26 19.72
N HIS A 549 5.84 19.08 19.37
CA HIS A 549 5.04 18.94 18.14
C HIS A 549 3.82 19.87 18.15
N ASP A 550 3.39 20.36 16.98
CA ASP A 550 2.22 21.26 16.87
C ASP A 550 0.95 20.67 17.48
N PHE A 551 0.68 19.38 17.24
CA PHE A 551 -0.46 18.66 17.83
C PHE A 551 -0.36 18.44 19.36
N CYS A 552 0.83 18.63 19.95
CA CYS A 552 1.03 18.61 21.40
C CYS A 552 0.83 19.97 22.05
N ILE A 553 0.72 21.05 21.26
CA ILE A 553 0.35 22.36 21.77
C ILE A 553 -1.17 22.32 22.03
N PRO A 554 -1.65 22.66 23.24
CA PRO A 554 -3.07 22.68 23.55
C PRO A 554 -3.74 23.82 22.81
N MET A 555 -4.29 23.50 21.63
CA MET A 555 -5.08 24.41 20.81
C MET A 555 -6.58 24.25 21.10
N PRO A 556 -7.43 25.25 20.81
CA PRO A 556 -8.88 25.19 21.02
C PRO A 556 -9.57 24.29 19.97
N GLU A 557 -9.23 23.01 19.96
CA GLU A 557 -9.56 22.06 18.90
C GLU A 557 -11.06 21.87 18.71
N ARG A 558 -11.81 21.72 19.81
CA ARG A 558 -13.27 21.65 19.76
C ARG A 558 -13.87 22.88 19.06
N ARG A 559 -13.30 24.07 19.30
CA ARG A 559 -13.74 25.30 18.64
C ARG A 559 -13.41 25.30 17.16
N PHE A 560 -12.27 24.74 16.72
CA PHE A 560 -11.97 24.58 15.30
C PHE A 560 -12.98 23.70 14.59
N ILE A 561 -13.45 22.63 15.24
CA ILE A 561 -14.44 21.71 14.69
C ILE A 561 -15.81 22.38 14.61
N GLU A 562 -16.24 23.08 15.66
CA GLU A 562 -17.46 23.89 15.64
C GLU A 562 -17.44 24.89 14.48
N LEU A 563 -16.33 25.61 14.31
CA LEU A 563 -16.15 26.57 13.24
C LEU A 563 -16.07 25.93 11.85
N PHE A 564 -15.47 24.75 11.71
CA PHE A 564 -15.51 23.99 10.47
C PHE A 564 -16.97 23.68 10.05
N GLY A 565 -17.87 23.48 11.01
CA GLY A 565 -19.30 23.38 10.79
C GLY A 565 -19.90 24.54 9.96
N ASN A 566 -19.30 25.72 10.01
CA ASN A 566 -19.75 26.89 9.24
C ASN A 566 -19.60 26.74 7.71
N ILE A 567 -18.99 25.66 7.22
CA ILE A 567 -18.95 25.36 5.78
C ILE A 567 -20.22 24.70 5.25
N GLY A 568 -21.24 24.55 6.10
CA GLY A 568 -22.47 23.82 5.77
C GLY A 568 -22.52 22.42 6.36
N LEU A 569 -21.95 22.23 7.54
CA LEU A 569 -21.93 20.95 8.25
C LEU A 569 -22.50 21.09 9.67
N ASP A 570 -23.38 20.18 10.05
CA ASP A 570 -23.76 19.92 11.44
C ASP A 570 -22.81 18.84 11.96
N ILE A 571 -22.02 19.17 12.98
CA ILE A 571 -20.97 18.30 13.52
C ILE A 571 -21.26 18.02 14.99
N ASP A 572 -21.36 16.75 15.32
CA ASP A 572 -21.54 16.24 16.68
C ASP A 572 -20.44 15.21 16.98
N GLY A 573 -20.28 14.82 18.24
CA GLY A 573 -19.16 13.96 18.62
C GLY A 573 -19.17 13.44 20.04
N VAL A 574 -18.31 12.45 20.27
CA VAL A 574 -17.97 11.91 21.57
C VAL A 574 -16.55 12.38 21.89
N ASP A 575 -16.42 13.22 22.91
CA ASP A 575 -15.17 13.84 23.35
C ASP A 575 -15.03 13.71 24.87
N GLY A 576 -13.89 13.18 25.33
CA GLY A 576 -13.52 13.17 26.75
C GLY A 576 -12.30 12.30 27.07
N ALA A 577 -11.79 12.45 28.28
CA ALA A 577 -10.76 11.59 28.85
C ALA A 577 -11.29 10.87 30.09
N SER A 578 -10.96 9.59 30.25
CA SER A 578 -11.45 8.78 31.37
C SER A 578 -10.52 7.62 31.71
N GLN A 579 -10.87 6.87 32.76
CA GLN A 579 -10.13 5.71 33.25
C GLN A 579 -11.07 4.55 33.65
N GLY A 580 -10.55 3.34 33.73
CA GLY A 580 -11.25 2.11 34.10
C GLY A 580 -12.51 1.84 33.28
N ASP A 581 -13.59 1.46 33.97
CA ASP A 581 -14.89 1.18 33.35
C ASP A 581 -15.50 2.40 32.65
N SER A 582 -15.19 3.61 33.11
CA SER A 582 -15.68 4.84 32.48
C SER A 582 -15.01 5.09 31.13
N TYR A 583 -13.73 4.72 30.98
CA TYR A 583 -13.06 4.76 29.68
C TYR A 583 -13.64 3.72 28.71
N ARG A 584 -13.89 2.50 29.17
CA ARG A 584 -14.55 1.46 28.35
C ARG A 584 -15.96 1.89 27.92
N ALA A 585 -16.71 2.56 28.80
CA ALA A 585 -18.02 3.11 28.46
C ALA A 585 -17.91 4.22 27.40
N LEU A 586 -16.91 5.09 27.50
CA LEU A 586 -16.64 6.16 26.52
C LEU A 586 -16.26 5.58 25.14
N LEU A 587 -15.38 4.58 25.10
CA LEU A 587 -15.02 3.86 23.86
C LEU A 587 -16.24 3.21 23.21
N ARG A 588 -17.11 2.56 24.01
CA ARG A 588 -18.33 1.93 23.51
C ARG A 588 -19.32 2.97 22.98
N GLN A 589 -19.47 4.10 23.66
CA GLN A 589 -20.30 5.20 23.19
C GLN A 589 -19.82 5.75 21.84
N ALA A 590 -18.51 5.96 21.68
CA ALA A 590 -17.94 6.39 20.41
C ALA A 590 -18.13 5.35 19.29
N TRP A 591 -17.95 4.06 19.62
CA TRP A 591 -18.20 2.95 18.71
C TRP A 591 -19.63 2.91 18.19
N ASP A 592 -20.60 2.96 19.11
CA ASP A 592 -22.02 2.92 18.75
C ASP A 592 -22.43 4.16 17.95
N ALA A 593 -21.91 5.34 18.32
CA ALA A 593 -22.19 6.58 17.61
C ALA A 593 -21.62 6.57 16.18
N ALA A 594 -20.37 6.12 16.00
CA ALA A 594 -19.73 6.03 14.69
C ALA A 594 -20.46 5.07 13.76
N ARG A 595 -20.85 3.88 14.25
CA ARG A 595 -21.63 2.92 13.45
C ARG A 595 -22.96 3.51 13.00
N LYS A 596 -23.70 4.12 13.92
CA LYS A 596 -24.98 4.78 13.62
C LYS A 596 -24.81 5.91 12.59
N ALA A 597 -23.74 6.70 12.69
CA ALA A 597 -23.43 7.76 11.73
C ALA A 597 -23.10 7.17 10.35
N ILE A 598 -22.23 6.16 10.29
CA ILE A 598 -21.84 5.48 9.03
C ILE A 598 -23.04 4.82 8.36
N ASP A 599 -23.90 4.14 9.12
CA ASP A 599 -25.14 3.54 8.60
C ASP A 599 -26.10 4.60 8.01
N ALA A 600 -26.07 5.82 8.55
CA ALA A 600 -26.83 6.96 8.04
C ALA A 600 -26.16 7.68 6.87
N GLY A 601 -24.98 7.23 6.41
CA GLY A 601 -24.21 7.89 5.36
C GLY A 601 -23.50 9.18 5.82
N TRP A 602 -23.24 9.32 7.12
CA TRP A 602 -22.57 10.50 7.68
C TRP A 602 -21.07 10.31 7.75
N ALA A 603 -20.31 11.34 7.35
CA ALA A 603 -18.86 11.28 7.35
C ALA A 603 -18.34 11.27 8.78
N CYS A 604 -17.59 10.23 9.15
CA CYS A 604 -16.95 10.12 10.46
C CYS A 604 -15.45 10.45 10.39
N PHE A 605 -14.95 11.04 11.46
CA PHE A 605 -13.53 11.36 11.61
C PHE A 605 -13.14 11.41 13.09
N GLY A 606 -11.86 11.29 13.37
CA GLY A 606 -11.41 11.25 14.76
C GLY A 606 -9.93 11.53 14.92
N ARG A 607 -9.55 11.88 16.14
CA ARG A 607 -8.16 12.11 16.55
C ARG A 607 -7.55 10.84 17.13
N SER A 608 -6.27 10.59 16.84
CA SER A 608 -5.49 9.46 17.38
C SER A 608 -6.06 8.07 17.04
N VAL A 609 -6.76 7.92 15.91
CA VAL A 609 -7.33 6.62 15.52
C VAL A 609 -6.23 5.68 15.03
N ASP A 610 -5.48 6.10 14.01
CA ASP A 610 -4.39 5.33 13.40
C ASP A 610 -3.00 5.92 13.68
N PHE A 611 -2.88 7.22 13.94
CA PHE A 611 -1.62 7.85 14.29
C PHE A 611 -1.53 8.15 15.77
N LEU A 612 -0.46 7.66 16.39
CA LEU A 612 -0.14 8.02 17.76
C LEU A 612 0.12 9.54 17.78
N ARG A 613 -0.38 10.22 18.81
CA ARG A 613 -0.14 11.64 19.12
C ARG A 613 -1.08 12.65 18.44
N GLY A 614 -2.20 12.19 17.91
CA GLY A 614 -3.34 13.08 17.71
C GLY A 614 -3.38 13.81 16.40
N GLU A 615 -2.89 13.15 15.35
CA GLU A 615 -3.35 13.43 13.99
C GLU A 615 -4.82 12.99 13.83
N TYR A 616 -5.48 13.58 12.85
CA TYR A 616 -6.84 13.30 12.44
C TYR A 616 -6.91 12.29 11.30
N SER A 617 -7.97 11.51 11.28
CA SER A 617 -8.23 10.53 10.23
C SER A 617 -9.69 10.41 9.93
N LEU A 618 -10.01 10.05 8.69
CA LEU A 618 -11.36 9.68 8.30
C LEU A 618 -11.64 8.26 8.75
N ILE A 619 -12.83 8.03 9.27
CA ILE A 619 -13.37 6.70 9.54
C ILE A 619 -14.40 6.46 8.45
N HIS A 620 -14.00 5.71 7.43
CA HIS A 620 -14.82 5.48 6.24
C HIS A 620 -15.59 4.16 6.30
N GLY A 621 -15.53 3.44 7.43
CA GLY A 621 -16.33 2.24 7.60
C GLY A 621 -16.05 1.51 8.90
N TYR A 622 -16.78 0.41 9.07
CA TYR A 622 -16.62 -0.47 10.22
C TYR A 622 -16.99 -1.92 9.87
N ASP A 623 -16.53 -2.87 10.67
CA ASP A 623 -17.03 -4.24 10.74
C ASP A 623 -17.32 -4.63 12.20
N ARG A 624 -17.40 -5.92 12.51
CA ARG A 624 -17.56 -6.38 13.89
C ARG A 624 -16.40 -5.97 14.81
N ASP A 625 -15.20 -5.84 14.27
CA ASP A 625 -13.96 -5.71 15.04
C ASP A 625 -13.61 -4.25 15.32
N GLY A 626 -13.86 -3.37 14.36
CA GLY A 626 -13.61 -1.95 14.58
C GLY A 626 -13.69 -1.08 13.33
N TYR A 627 -12.81 -0.10 13.28
CA TYR A 627 -12.86 1.02 12.33
C TYR A 627 -11.97 0.79 11.11
N TYR A 628 -12.49 1.08 9.92
CA TYR A 628 -11.68 1.29 8.72
C TYR A 628 -11.39 2.76 8.56
N THR A 629 -10.10 3.12 8.51
CA THR A 629 -9.66 4.51 8.45
C THR A 629 -8.93 4.85 7.18
N SER A 630 -8.89 6.14 6.85
CA SER A 630 -8.03 6.68 5.80
C SER A 630 -7.29 7.91 6.34
N SER A 631 -5.98 7.95 6.10
CA SER A 631 -5.06 8.97 6.60
C SER A 631 -3.86 9.15 5.69
N TRP A 632 -2.77 9.70 6.22
CA TRP A 632 -1.48 9.87 5.53
C TRP A 632 -0.92 8.58 4.92
N HIS A 633 -1.28 7.43 5.47
CA HIS A 633 -0.87 6.12 4.94
C HIS A 633 -1.89 5.51 3.96
N GLY A 634 -2.86 6.31 3.49
CA GLY A 634 -3.90 5.87 2.58
C GLY A 634 -5.10 5.21 3.30
N PRO A 635 -6.03 4.60 2.54
CA PRO A 635 -7.10 3.81 3.11
C PRO A 635 -6.56 2.51 3.72
N MET A 636 -7.01 2.19 4.93
CA MET A 636 -6.63 0.99 5.66
C MET A 636 -7.53 -0.18 5.28
N GLU A 637 -6.91 -1.34 5.09
CA GLU A 637 -7.61 -2.57 4.68
C GLU A 637 -7.97 -3.48 5.85
N ARG A 638 -7.37 -3.22 7.02
CA ARG A 638 -7.62 -3.92 8.28
C ARG A 638 -8.35 -2.97 9.23
N ALA A 639 -9.31 -3.52 9.95
CA ALA A 639 -10.01 -2.76 10.97
C ALA A 639 -9.08 -2.48 12.17
N ILE A 640 -9.08 -1.24 12.66
CA ILE A 640 -8.50 -0.89 13.94
C ILE A 640 -9.52 -1.27 15.01
N PRO A 641 -9.20 -2.17 15.95
CA PRO A 641 -10.15 -2.60 16.97
C PRO A 641 -10.74 -1.41 17.71
N TRP A 642 -12.05 -1.40 17.91
CA TRP A 642 -12.69 -0.21 18.49
C TRP A 642 -12.21 0.09 19.93
N GLU A 643 -11.79 -0.95 20.67
CA GLU A 643 -11.18 -0.83 22.00
C GLU A 643 -9.77 -0.21 22.00
N MET A 644 -9.15 -0.11 20.81
CA MET A 644 -7.84 0.49 20.59
C MET A 644 -7.94 1.95 20.08
N TYR A 645 -9.14 2.51 20.03
CA TYR A 645 -9.33 3.92 19.67
C TYR A 645 -8.51 4.84 20.59
N GLY A 646 -7.93 5.90 20.02
CA GLY A 646 -7.11 6.86 20.76
C GLY A 646 -5.65 6.41 20.95
N LEU A 647 -5.31 5.16 20.59
CA LEU A 647 -3.96 4.61 20.75
C LEU A 647 -3.11 4.72 19.48
N GLY A 648 -3.64 5.26 18.39
CA GLY A 648 -2.88 5.49 17.16
C GLY A 648 -2.31 4.21 16.54
N GLN A 649 -3.20 3.28 16.19
CA GLN A 649 -2.85 1.92 15.77
C GLN A 649 -2.94 1.73 14.27
N CYS A 650 -2.19 2.49 13.49
CA CYS A 650 -2.20 2.37 12.03
C CYS A 650 -1.92 0.91 11.64
N PRO A 651 -2.89 0.21 11.03
CA PRO A 651 -2.77 -1.22 10.80
C PRO A 651 -2.01 -1.53 9.52
N CYS A 652 -1.50 -0.52 8.81
CA CYS A 652 -0.59 -0.74 7.70
C CYS A 652 0.63 -1.56 8.15
N GLU A 653 1.11 -2.39 7.25
CA GLU A 653 2.22 -3.32 7.49
C GLU A 653 3.46 -2.63 8.07
N PRO A 654 3.98 -1.52 7.50
CA PRO A 654 5.16 -0.84 8.06
C PRO A 654 4.96 -0.37 9.50
N CYS A 655 3.78 0.17 9.84
CA CYS A 655 3.51 0.61 11.20
C CYS A 655 3.38 -0.58 12.15
N THR A 656 2.80 -1.69 11.70
CA THR A 656 2.66 -2.91 12.50
C THR A 656 4.02 -3.56 12.76
N ALA A 657 4.83 -3.76 11.72
CA ALA A 657 6.19 -4.29 11.83
C ALA A 657 7.05 -3.44 12.77
N ARG A 658 7.00 -2.11 12.61
CA ARG A 658 7.72 -1.19 13.50
C ARG A 658 7.27 -1.27 14.96
N ARG A 659 5.97 -1.46 15.22
CA ARG A 659 5.47 -1.63 16.59
C ARG A 659 5.94 -2.94 17.23
N VAL A 660 5.99 -4.02 16.45
CA VAL A 660 6.48 -5.33 16.90
C VAL A 660 7.99 -5.26 17.18
N ASN A 661 8.76 -4.71 16.23
CA ASN A 661 10.22 -4.61 16.33
C ASN A 661 10.69 -3.50 17.29
N PHE A 662 9.78 -2.64 17.79
CA PHE A 662 10.12 -1.58 18.74
C PHE A 662 10.85 -2.11 19.98
N GLN A 663 10.52 -3.34 20.41
CA GLN A 663 11.18 -3.97 21.55
C GLN A 663 12.68 -4.20 21.32
N ASP A 664 13.07 -4.44 20.07
CA ASP A 664 14.46 -4.73 19.69
C ASP A 664 15.22 -3.48 19.21
N GLU A 665 14.53 -2.56 18.52
CA GLU A 665 15.13 -1.36 17.93
C GLU A 665 15.19 -0.15 18.88
N GLY A 666 14.39 -0.18 19.95
CA GLY A 666 14.24 0.93 20.90
C GLY A 666 13.44 2.12 20.35
N PRO A 667 13.26 3.19 21.14
CA PRO A 667 12.47 4.34 20.72
C PRO A 667 13.10 5.05 19.53
N VAL A 668 12.25 5.39 18.56
CA VAL A 668 12.57 6.39 17.54
C VAL A 668 13.06 7.65 18.26
N ARG A 669 14.23 8.16 17.89
CA ARG A 669 14.74 9.44 18.41
C ARG A 669 13.74 10.55 18.05
N THR A 670 12.82 10.86 18.95
CA THR A 670 11.97 12.05 18.90
C THR A 670 12.42 12.96 20.02
N LEU A 671 12.89 14.16 19.66
CA LEU A 671 13.34 15.16 20.62
C LEU A 671 12.16 15.94 21.23
N CYS A 672 10.92 15.43 21.13
CA CYS A 672 9.75 16.13 21.63
C CYS A 672 9.87 16.27 23.15
N ARG A 673 9.78 17.50 23.65
CA ARG A 673 9.99 17.81 25.07
C ARG A 673 8.72 17.83 25.93
N CYS A 674 7.56 17.50 25.36
CA CYS A 674 6.34 17.39 26.16
C CYS A 674 6.27 16.06 26.93
N ASP A 675 5.67 16.10 28.12
CA ASP A 675 5.66 14.96 29.02
C ASP A 675 4.93 13.75 28.43
N ALA A 676 3.87 13.97 27.66
CA ALA A 676 3.11 12.90 26.99
C ALA A 676 3.99 12.13 25.99
N CYS A 677 4.73 12.84 25.13
CA CYS A 677 5.62 12.20 24.17
C CYS A 677 6.78 11.47 24.86
N GLN A 678 7.35 12.04 25.91
CA GLN A 678 8.44 11.40 26.65
C GLN A 678 7.98 10.12 27.36
N ARG A 679 6.80 10.13 28.00
CA ARG A 679 6.21 8.93 28.59
C ARG A 679 5.95 7.84 27.55
N ASN A 680 5.40 8.21 26.39
CA ASN A 680 5.11 7.25 25.33
C ASN A 680 6.40 6.65 24.71
N GLN A 681 7.47 7.45 24.57
CA GLN A 681 8.78 6.91 24.13
C GLN A 681 9.33 5.88 25.12
N GLN A 682 9.14 6.08 26.42
CA GLN A 682 9.60 5.15 27.45
C GLN A 682 8.75 3.88 27.51
N LYS A 683 7.43 4.00 27.37
CA LYS A 683 6.49 2.86 27.40
C LYS A 683 6.53 2.00 26.14
N GLY A 684 6.87 2.60 24.99
CA GLY A 684 6.85 1.95 23.70
C GLY A 684 5.47 1.85 23.06
N ALA A 685 5.37 1.04 22.00
CA ALA A 685 4.11 0.82 21.30
C ALA A 685 3.06 0.16 22.22
N MET A 686 1.87 0.73 22.31
CA MET A 686 0.75 0.12 23.04
C MET A 686 0.17 -0.99 22.16
N LEU A 687 0.35 -2.25 22.55
CA LEU A 687 -0.13 -3.42 21.78
C LEU A 687 -1.44 -4.02 22.32
N THR A 688 -1.93 -3.49 23.44
CA THR A 688 -3.14 -3.97 24.12
C THR A 688 -4.08 -2.80 24.44
N PRO A 689 -5.39 -3.08 24.59
CA PRO A 689 -6.34 -2.08 25.06
C PRO A 689 -5.87 -1.44 26.36
N GLN A 690 -6.08 -0.13 26.48
CA GLN A 690 -5.70 0.61 27.69
C GLN A 690 -6.89 0.74 28.64
N GLU A 691 -6.59 0.90 29.94
CA GLU A 691 -7.60 1.21 30.95
C GLU A 691 -7.83 2.73 31.09
N GLU A 692 -7.03 3.56 30.43
CA GLU A 692 -7.18 5.01 30.42
C GLU A 692 -6.88 5.57 29.04
N GLY A 693 -7.49 6.71 28.72
CA GLY A 693 -7.23 7.38 27.46
C GLY A 693 -8.20 8.51 27.17
N GLU A 694 -8.04 9.07 25.98
CA GLU A 694 -8.85 10.14 25.44
C GLU A 694 -9.56 9.66 24.17
N VAL A 695 -10.84 9.99 24.05
CA VAL A 695 -11.67 9.71 22.89
C VAL A 695 -12.11 11.04 22.32
N ARG A 696 -11.84 11.27 21.03
CA ARG A 696 -12.32 12.44 20.26
C ARG A 696 -12.78 11.96 18.90
N LEU A 697 -14.04 11.57 18.81
CA LEU A 697 -14.68 11.05 17.61
C LEU A 697 -15.82 11.98 17.20
N TYR A 698 -15.91 12.29 15.92
CA TYR A 698 -16.89 13.21 15.37
C TYR A 698 -17.57 12.62 14.14
N TRP A 699 -18.78 13.08 13.88
CA TRP A 699 -19.49 12.84 12.62
C TRP A 699 -20.09 14.13 12.11
N ALA A 700 -20.04 14.30 10.79
CA ALA A 700 -20.57 15.45 10.10
C ALA A 700 -21.71 15.03 9.18
N LYS A 701 -22.75 15.87 9.10
CA LYS A 701 -23.80 15.75 8.08
C LYS A 701 -24.08 17.14 7.46
N PRO A 702 -24.56 17.21 6.22
CA PRO A 702 -24.85 18.50 5.58
C PRO A 702 -25.91 19.31 6.33
N ARG A 703 -25.71 20.62 6.37
CA ARG A 703 -26.73 21.62 6.78
C ARG A 703 -26.61 22.86 5.90
N PRO A 704 -27.63 23.74 5.86
CA PRO A 704 -27.46 25.06 5.26
C PRO A 704 -26.28 25.81 5.88
N ALA A 705 -25.36 26.28 5.03
CA ALA A 705 -24.28 27.15 5.44
C ALA A 705 -24.85 28.47 6.00
N PRO A 706 -24.28 29.03 7.07
CA PRO A 706 -24.61 30.37 7.53
C PRO A 706 -24.12 31.42 6.52
N SER A 707 -24.49 32.68 6.74
CA SER A 707 -23.97 33.79 5.91
C SER A 707 -22.46 33.93 6.06
N ASP A 708 -21.77 34.27 4.96
CA ASP A 708 -20.33 34.58 4.95
C ASP A 708 -19.93 35.58 6.05
N ARG A 709 -20.83 36.53 6.38
CA ARG A 709 -20.64 37.51 7.47
C ARG A 709 -20.38 36.86 8.82
N LEU A 710 -21.18 35.85 9.16
CA LEU A 710 -21.02 35.09 10.40
C LEU A 710 -19.73 34.27 10.36
N VAL A 711 -19.48 33.58 9.24
CA VAL A 711 -18.30 32.72 9.03
C VAL A 711 -17.01 33.50 9.29
N VAL A 712 -16.85 34.64 8.62
CA VAL A 712 -15.65 35.47 8.70
C VAL A 712 -15.53 36.10 10.09
N ARG A 713 -16.64 36.60 10.66
CA ARG A 713 -16.63 37.18 12.00
C ARG A 713 -16.18 36.18 13.05
N GLU A 714 -16.72 34.96 13.05
CA GLU A 714 -16.39 33.97 14.08
C GLU A 714 -14.94 33.46 13.97
N ALA A 715 -14.42 33.29 12.75
CA ALA A 715 -13.03 32.92 12.52
C ALA A 715 -12.06 34.00 13.04
N LEU A 716 -12.33 35.28 12.73
CA LEU A 716 -11.52 36.40 13.19
C LEU A 716 -11.69 36.68 14.69
N GLN A 717 -12.89 36.49 15.23
CA GLN A 717 -13.16 36.62 16.67
C GLN A 717 -12.33 35.62 17.46
N LEU A 718 -12.22 34.37 16.99
CA LEU A 718 -11.35 33.37 17.62
C LEU A 718 -9.89 33.84 17.65
N ALA A 719 -9.39 34.41 16.55
CA ALA A 719 -8.02 34.94 16.51
C ALA A 719 -7.79 36.05 17.54
N VAL A 720 -8.74 36.99 17.66
CA VAL A 720 -8.67 38.09 18.63
C VAL A 720 -8.73 37.58 20.07
N GLU A 721 -9.60 36.62 20.36
CA GLU A 721 -9.70 36.01 21.70
C GLU A 721 -8.46 35.18 22.05
N PHE A 722 -7.91 34.45 21.08
CA PHE A 722 -6.76 33.56 21.31
C PHE A 722 -5.46 34.34 21.53
N ALA A 723 -5.34 35.52 20.92
CA ALA A 723 -4.19 36.40 21.09
C ALA A 723 -4.14 37.10 22.47
N ASP A 724 -5.21 37.03 23.27
CA ASP A 724 -5.23 37.58 24.63
C ASP A 724 -4.55 36.60 25.61
N PRO A 725 -3.36 36.94 26.17
CA PRO A 725 -2.65 36.05 27.08
C PRO A 725 -3.37 35.85 28.42
N ALA A 726 -4.32 36.72 28.77
CA ALA A 726 -5.20 36.56 29.93
C ALA A 726 -6.60 36.04 29.57
N GLY A 727 -6.80 35.67 28.29
CA GLY A 727 -8.08 35.23 27.76
C GLY A 727 -8.47 33.81 28.18
N LYS A 728 -9.68 33.40 27.80
CA LYS A 728 -10.22 32.05 28.09
C LYS A 728 -9.45 30.90 27.47
N TRP A 729 -8.57 31.19 26.51
CA TRP A 729 -7.73 30.22 25.82
C TRP A 729 -6.32 30.11 26.40
N ALA A 730 -5.99 30.91 27.41
CA ALA A 730 -4.71 30.83 28.10
C ALA A 730 -4.52 29.44 28.74
N GLN A 731 -3.35 28.85 28.54
CA GLN A 731 -2.97 27.55 29.07
C GLN A 731 -1.61 27.65 29.78
N PRO A 732 -1.37 26.87 30.85
CA PRO A 732 -0.04 26.80 31.44
C PRO A 732 1.01 26.42 30.40
N GLU A 733 2.20 27.02 30.51
CA GLU A 733 3.37 26.72 29.67
C GLU A 733 3.21 27.04 28.16
N VAL A 734 2.12 27.71 27.77
CA VAL A 734 1.81 28.08 26.38
C VAL A 734 1.62 29.58 26.26
N TYR A 735 2.35 30.17 25.33
CA TYR A 735 2.27 31.57 24.98
C TYR A 735 1.53 31.72 23.66
N THR A 736 0.72 32.77 23.51
CA THR A 736 -0.07 33.05 22.32
C THR A 736 0.20 34.46 21.79
N GLY A 737 -0.23 34.74 20.55
CA GLY A 737 -0.14 36.05 19.95
C GLY A 737 1.28 36.62 19.97
N SER A 738 1.45 37.86 20.44
CA SER A 738 2.77 38.52 20.47
C SER A 738 3.77 37.89 21.43
N GLU A 739 3.32 37.28 22.54
CA GLU A 739 4.20 36.64 23.53
C GLU A 739 4.82 35.35 22.97
N ALA A 740 4.09 34.63 22.12
CA ALA A 740 4.63 33.47 21.41
C ALA A 740 5.84 33.83 20.52
N TYR A 741 5.84 35.03 19.91
CA TYR A 741 6.99 35.52 19.16
C TYR A 741 8.20 35.75 20.06
N ASP A 742 8.02 36.22 21.29
CA ASP A 742 9.14 36.43 22.23
C ASP A 742 9.82 35.11 22.57
N VAL A 743 9.04 34.04 22.75
CA VAL A 743 9.58 32.67 22.94
C VAL A 743 10.36 32.21 21.71
N LEU A 744 9.80 32.37 20.51
CA LEU A 744 10.48 31.98 19.26
C LEU A 744 11.77 32.78 19.02
N ILE A 745 11.72 34.10 19.16
CA ILE A 745 12.87 35.00 19.00
C ILE A 745 13.97 34.60 20.01
N HIS A 746 13.61 34.40 21.27
CA HIS A 746 14.55 33.96 22.29
C HIS A 746 15.19 32.60 21.95
N ALA A 747 14.38 31.64 21.49
CA ALA A 747 14.87 30.32 21.11
C ALA A 747 15.86 30.39 19.92
N LEU A 748 15.59 31.24 18.94
CA LEU A 748 16.46 31.48 17.79
C LEU A 748 17.77 32.16 18.22
N ASP A 749 17.70 33.26 18.98
CA ASP A 749 18.86 34.00 19.48
C ASP A 749 19.80 33.08 20.29
N LYS A 750 19.23 32.25 21.17
CA LYS A 750 19.99 31.37 22.07
C LYS A 750 20.35 30.01 21.46
N GLY A 751 19.87 29.70 20.25
CA GLY A 751 20.15 28.42 19.59
C GLY A 751 19.53 27.22 20.31
N LEU A 752 18.37 27.42 20.95
CA LEU A 752 17.65 26.39 21.72
C LEU A 752 16.70 25.56 20.86
N TYR A 753 16.39 26.04 19.65
CA TYR A 753 15.55 25.34 18.69
C TYR A 753 16.32 24.22 17.99
N ASP A 754 15.75 23.03 18.01
CA ASP A 754 16.20 21.90 17.20
C ASP A 754 15.91 22.17 15.73
N GLY A 755 16.89 21.88 14.86
CA GLY A 755 16.77 22.12 13.43
C GLY A 755 15.53 21.45 12.84
N TRP A 756 15.34 20.16 13.12
CA TRP A 756 14.22 19.38 12.59
C TRP A 756 12.88 19.95 13.03
N TYR A 757 12.70 20.29 14.31
CA TYR A 757 11.46 20.91 14.80
C TYR A 757 11.22 22.31 14.24
N LEU A 758 12.26 23.14 14.09
CA LEU A 758 12.10 24.46 13.49
C LEU A 758 11.63 24.34 12.04
N GLY A 759 12.24 23.43 11.26
CA GLY A 759 11.80 23.20 9.88
C GLY A 759 10.38 22.63 9.80
N LEU A 760 10.00 21.77 10.76
CA LEU A 760 8.63 21.27 10.87
C LEU A 760 7.62 22.38 11.11
N HIS A 761 7.88 23.23 12.11
CA HIS A 761 6.96 24.31 12.43
C HIS A 761 6.97 25.42 11.39
N ALA A 762 8.12 25.78 10.80
CA ALA A 762 8.20 26.77 9.74
C ALA A 762 7.35 26.38 8.54
N ASN A 763 7.36 25.09 8.16
CA ASN A 763 6.50 24.56 7.10
C ASN A 763 5.00 24.64 7.45
N ALA A 764 4.61 24.32 8.68
CA ALA A 764 3.22 24.43 9.11
C ALA A 764 2.76 25.90 9.21
N TRP A 765 3.59 26.78 9.78
CA TRP A 765 3.24 28.19 9.95
C TRP A 765 3.16 28.94 8.62
N GLN A 766 4.07 28.68 7.67
CA GLN A 766 4.00 29.33 6.36
C GLN A 766 2.74 28.91 5.60
N GLU A 767 2.36 27.63 5.67
CA GLU A 767 1.11 27.14 5.12
C GLU A 767 -0.09 27.86 5.75
N LEU A 768 -0.16 27.91 7.07
CA LEU A 768 -1.22 28.61 7.80
C LEU A 768 -1.32 30.09 7.43
N ARG A 769 -0.20 30.82 7.40
CA ARG A 769 -0.23 32.25 7.09
C ARG A 769 -0.59 32.53 5.63
N CYS A 770 -0.17 31.67 4.69
CA CYS A 770 -0.62 31.74 3.29
C CYS A 770 -2.15 31.66 3.19
N PHE A 771 -2.76 30.62 3.77
CA PHE A 771 -4.21 30.45 3.67
C PHE A 771 -5.01 31.48 4.48
N GLY A 772 -4.46 32.01 5.58
CA GLY A 772 -5.08 33.12 6.30
C GLY A 772 -5.16 34.40 5.45
N TRP A 773 -4.11 34.71 4.70
CA TRP A 773 -4.08 35.83 3.76
C TRP A 773 -5.05 35.63 2.59
N GLU A 774 -5.04 34.44 1.96
CA GLU A 774 -5.97 34.11 0.85
C GLU A 774 -7.43 34.14 1.30
N PHE A 775 -7.73 33.65 2.50
CA PHE A 775 -9.07 33.70 3.08
C PHE A 775 -9.60 35.13 3.20
N LEU A 776 -8.76 36.08 3.63
CA LEU A 776 -9.17 37.48 3.77
C LEU A 776 -9.44 38.14 2.41
N ILE A 777 -8.66 37.79 1.38
CA ILE A 777 -8.90 38.25 0.00
C ILE A 777 -10.23 37.71 -0.50
N GLU A 778 -10.44 36.39 -0.41
CA GLU A 778 -11.67 35.76 -0.84
C GLU A 778 -12.88 36.29 -0.06
N ALA A 779 -12.76 36.50 1.25
CA ALA A 779 -13.80 37.11 2.08
C ALA A 779 -14.17 38.50 1.57
N LYS A 780 -13.18 39.36 1.30
CA LYS A 780 -13.41 40.70 0.75
C LYS A 780 -14.16 40.63 -0.58
N GLU A 781 -13.75 39.73 -1.47
CA GLU A 781 -14.37 39.53 -2.79
C GLU A 781 -15.83 39.04 -2.66
N ARG A 782 -16.10 38.10 -1.76
CA ARG A 782 -17.44 37.56 -1.48
C ARG A 782 -18.37 38.62 -0.91
N PHE A 783 -17.90 39.46 0.02
CA PHE A 783 -18.71 40.55 0.55
C PHE A 783 -18.99 41.63 -0.49
N ASN A 784 -17.96 42.01 -1.27
CA ASN A 784 -18.00 43.12 -2.23
C ASN A 784 -18.67 44.38 -1.63
N ASP A 785 -18.39 44.66 -0.35
CA ASP A 785 -19.01 45.75 0.41
C ASP A 785 -18.01 46.92 0.56
N PRO A 786 -18.28 48.09 -0.05
CA PRO A 786 -17.43 49.27 0.08
C PRO A 786 -17.22 49.72 1.52
N ALA A 787 -18.18 49.49 2.43
CA ALA A 787 -18.05 49.88 3.84
C ALA A 787 -17.01 49.05 4.59
N LEU A 788 -16.76 47.81 4.15
CA LEU A 788 -15.77 46.91 4.74
C LEU A 788 -14.42 46.95 4.03
N SER A 789 -14.35 47.51 2.81
CA SER A 789 -13.14 47.44 1.96
C SER A 789 -11.89 47.94 2.68
N SER A 790 -11.94 49.12 3.30
CA SER A 790 -10.76 49.69 3.98
C SER A 790 -10.29 48.85 5.17
N ALA A 791 -11.22 48.22 5.90
CA ALA A 791 -10.88 47.36 7.02
C ALA A 791 -10.25 46.04 6.53
N PHE A 792 -10.79 45.46 5.45
CA PHE A 792 -10.18 44.32 4.78
C PHE A 792 -8.81 44.64 4.20
N ASP A 793 -8.64 45.77 3.51
CA ASP A 793 -7.34 46.18 2.94
C ASP A 793 -6.26 46.28 4.03
N THR A 794 -6.64 46.80 5.19
CA THR A 794 -5.75 46.87 6.36
C THR A 794 -5.39 45.48 6.87
N ALA A 795 -6.38 44.60 7.08
CA ALA A 795 -6.18 43.24 7.55
C ALA A 795 -5.33 42.40 6.58
N ILE A 796 -5.64 42.47 5.28
CA ILE A 796 -4.91 41.79 4.19
C ILE A 796 -3.46 42.27 4.17
N GLY A 797 -3.20 43.58 4.28
CA GLY A 797 -1.85 44.13 4.27
C GLY A 797 -0.98 43.66 5.45
N TYR A 798 -1.56 43.43 6.64
CA TYR A 798 -0.83 42.81 7.74
C TYR A 798 -0.66 41.30 7.57
N ALA A 799 -1.69 40.59 7.11
CA ALA A 799 -1.62 39.17 6.82
C ALA A 799 -0.58 38.84 5.74
N GLU A 800 -0.44 39.69 4.72
CA GLU A 800 0.57 39.56 3.67
C GLU A 800 2.00 39.66 4.24
N LYS A 801 2.23 40.59 5.17
CA LYS A 801 3.54 40.72 5.85
C LYS A 801 3.86 39.47 6.67
N LEU A 802 2.87 38.93 7.39
CA LEU A 802 3.03 37.68 8.15
C LEU A 802 3.33 36.51 7.22
N LYS A 803 2.55 36.34 6.14
CA LYS A 803 2.79 35.35 5.09
C LYS A 803 4.22 35.44 4.59
N ALA A 804 4.66 36.62 4.14
CA ALA A 804 6.01 36.83 3.62
C ALA A 804 7.10 36.46 4.64
N ALA A 805 6.90 36.82 5.91
CA ALA A 805 7.85 36.50 6.97
C ALA A 805 7.96 34.98 7.23
N PHE A 806 6.85 34.25 7.28
CA PHE A 806 6.91 32.80 7.50
C PHE A 806 7.34 32.01 6.27
N VAL A 807 7.01 32.46 5.05
CA VAL A 807 7.61 31.91 3.82
C VAL A 807 9.13 32.07 3.89
N LYS A 808 9.62 33.25 4.25
CA LYS A 808 11.06 33.49 4.37
C LYS A 808 11.69 32.66 5.48
N LEU A 809 11.02 32.49 6.62
CA LEU A 809 11.49 31.60 7.70
C LEU A 809 11.62 30.15 7.21
N ASN A 810 10.65 29.65 6.45
CA ASN A 810 10.68 28.30 5.88
C ASN A 810 11.77 28.15 4.80
N GLU A 811 12.04 29.17 3.99
CA GLU A 811 13.20 29.16 3.08
C GLU A 811 14.53 29.08 3.86
N MET A 812 14.62 29.75 5.00
CA MET A 812 15.81 29.71 5.86
C MET A 812 15.96 28.35 6.56
N PHE A 813 14.86 27.71 6.93
CA PHE A 813 14.83 26.42 7.61
C PHE A 813 13.80 25.49 6.95
N PRO A 814 14.11 24.90 5.78
CA PRO A 814 13.17 24.06 5.08
C PRO A 814 12.89 22.76 5.82
N TRP A 815 11.74 22.13 5.51
CA TRP A 815 11.35 20.82 6.01
C TRP A 815 12.50 19.79 5.90
N MET A 816 12.62 18.92 6.91
CA MET A 816 13.72 17.93 7.08
C MET A 816 15.12 18.53 7.34
N GLN A 817 15.21 19.60 8.13
CA GLN A 817 16.50 19.97 8.73
C GLN A 817 17.07 18.82 9.58
N PRO A 818 18.41 18.72 9.72
CA PRO A 818 19.03 17.75 10.62
C PRO A 818 18.56 17.91 12.07
N PHE A 819 18.43 16.79 12.78
CA PHE A 819 18.25 16.80 14.23
C PHE A 819 19.47 17.41 14.92
N GLY A 820 19.21 18.16 15.99
CA GLY A 820 20.19 18.84 16.81
C GLY A 820 20.13 20.37 16.71
N PRO A 821 20.96 21.07 17.49
CA PRO A 821 21.05 22.52 17.44
C PRO A 821 21.45 23.01 16.05
N ILE A 822 20.91 24.15 15.64
CA ILE A 822 21.28 24.80 14.37
C ILE A 822 22.63 25.52 14.56
N PRO A 823 23.73 25.06 13.93
CA PRO A 823 25.07 25.59 14.20
C PRO A 823 25.27 27.00 13.63
N ASP A 824 24.54 27.33 12.57
CA ASP A 824 24.63 28.61 11.88
C ASP A 824 23.98 29.73 12.70
N ALA A 825 24.82 30.48 13.41
CA ALA A 825 24.39 31.59 14.27
C ALA A 825 23.88 32.78 13.47
N GLU A 826 24.49 33.09 12.32
CA GLU A 826 24.07 34.23 11.48
C GLU A 826 22.67 34.02 10.93
N ARG A 827 22.39 32.83 10.39
CA ARG A 827 21.05 32.47 9.91
C ARG A 827 20.01 32.51 11.04
N ARG A 828 20.37 32.06 12.25
CA ARG A 828 19.49 32.15 13.43
C ARG A 828 19.19 33.60 13.82
N TYR A 829 20.19 34.48 13.87
CA TYR A 829 19.98 35.89 14.21
C TYR A 829 19.16 36.62 13.15
N ALA A 830 19.42 36.37 11.86
CA ALA A 830 18.61 36.90 10.78
C ALA A 830 17.14 36.47 10.89
N ALA A 831 16.89 35.22 11.30
CA ALA A 831 15.54 34.73 11.54
C ALA A 831 14.89 35.39 12.77
N ALA A 832 15.65 35.63 13.85
CA ALA A 832 15.17 36.35 15.01
C ALA A 832 14.77 37.79 14.66
N ASP A 833 15.57 38.49 13.86
CA ASP A 833 15.25 39.84 13.35
C ASP A 833 14.00 39.85 12.47
N LEU A 834 13.86 38.85 11.59
CA LEU A 834 12.66 38.64 10.78
C LEU A 834 11.43 38.45 11.68
N MET A 835 11.54 37.64 12.74
CA MET A 835 10.45 37.39 13.69
C MET A 835 10.12 38.60 14.56
N ARG A 836 11.08 39.50 14.87
CA ARG A 836 10.79 40.80 15.51
C ARG A 836 9.89 41.67 14.64
N SER A 837 10.14 41.68 13.34
CA SER A 837 9.28 42.39 12.37
C SER A 837 7.90 41.73 12.24
N ALA A 838 7.86 40.39 12.19
CA ALA A 838 6.62 39.62 12.15
C ALA A 838 5.75 39.84 13.41
N LYS A 839 6.36 39.94 14.60
CA LYS A 839 5.66 40.28 15.86
C LYS A 839 4.89 41.60 15.75
N GLN A 840 5.51 42.64 15.19
CA GLN A 840 4.84 43.93 14.99
C GLN A 840 3.68 43.82 14.00
N ALA A 841 3.86 43.02 12.94
CA ALA A 841 2.79 42.74 11.98
C ALA A 841 1.63 41.97 12.64
N GLU A 842 1.90 41.00 13.53
CA GLU A 842 0.88 40.25 14.27
C GLU A 842 0.03 41.20 15.14
N MET A 843 0.67 42.09 15.90
CA MET A 843 -0.06 43.07 16.73
C MET A 843 -0.99 43.95 15.89
N GLY A 844 -0.52 44.40 14.72
CA GLY A 844 -1.33 45.15 13.76
C GLY A 844 -2.47 44.31 13.16
N ALA A 845 -2.20 43.05 12.82
CA ALA A 845 -3.17 42.11 12.29
C ALA A 845 -4.31 41.87 13.29
N ILE A 846 -4.00 41.58 14.56
CA ILE A 846 -4.99 41.34 15.61
C ILE A 846 -5.89 42.58 15.81
N GLN A 847 -5.34 43.79 15.77
CA GLN A 847 -6.15 45.01 15.87
C GLN A 847 -7.03 45.23 14.62
N ALA A 848 -6.52 44.92 13.43
CA ALA A 848 -7.30 44.97 12.20
C ALA A 848 -8.44 43.92 12.21
N TYR A 849 -8.18 42.71 12.70
CA TYR A 849 -9.19 41.66 12.86
C TYR A 849 -10.26 42.07 13.87
N ARG A 850 -9.89 42.67 15.00
CA ARG A 850 -10.85 43.22 15.96
C ARG A 850 -11.77 44.27 15.31
N THR A 851 -11.21 45.16 14.52
CA THR A 851 -11.98 46.18 13.79
C THR A 851 -12.95 45.53 12.80
N LEU A 852 -12.52 44.52 12.04
CA LEU A 852 -13.41 43.76 11.15
C LEU A 852 -14.52 43.06 11.92
N VAL A 853 -14.21 42.43 13.05
CA VAL A 853 -15.20 41.75 13.90
C VAL A 853 -16.27 42.72 14.42
N GLU A 854 -15.90 43.94 14.80
CA GLU A 854 -16.85 44.98 15.24
C GLU A 854 -17.75 45.48 14.09
N LEU A 855 -17.23 45.47 12.86
CA LEU A 855 -17.97 45.89 11.66
C LEU A 855 -18.85 44.79 11.06
N LEU A 856 -18.57 43.51 11.33
CA LEU A 856 -19.32 42.33 10.87
C LEU A 856 -20.42 41.96 11.87
#